data_AF-A0A833WEU5-F1
#
_entry.id   AF-A0A833WEU5-F1
#
_cell.length_a   1.000
_cell.length_b   1.000
_cell.length_c   1.000
_cell.angle_alpha   90.00
_cell.angle_beta   90.00
_cell.angle_gamma   90.00
#
_symmetry.space_group_name_H-M   'P 1'
#
loop_
_entity.id
_entity.type
_entity.pdbx_description
1 polymer ?
#
loop_
_entity_poly.entity_id
_entity_poly.type
_entity_poly.pdbx_seq_one_letter_code
_entity_poly.pdbx_strand_id
1 'polypeptide(L)'
;MRNCEPTFNCLDAFDVQHPRIWTESDAASTSGSGDSPMASSTGSSATQNTGGGDFLAPFSTEEPSTTLFPRSALGEMAPIINVAEGLLGKPLPTNKWWGNIIHTTAEEMNTKANPGWSNPYAVKLPKKAPYGIQACYSYNYRQLSALTDGVAEFYLHDFVNDLTLSATEFAGEAKPTYEIYAFSDFGINVRACLENKEQCLDSALVHGMAFITATYDRLTARIESEYTMEIVDKSVPGKYILQLGGNQTWVVYTGNNGSFALAESGKALVSSGLFSGTVRVAILPSKKATTVYDKYRACHVRGGNVSVESRTQYSLNWETVGKSCKTNGMLHFALPHHLPALKGAITAKSPKAIVLNSATRGKMVAQVATTGKWVLSEPEDELEVDFYPTSKPSAEVVAKVGLLQTLQADIADHWALNKTSWYFNGKQYQKYASVCLMAADSAIVGKDKKLLSACLTKLEKLLVPFLDNTLDPPLHYETSYGGLVSSQSFTVKDVNADFGNSVYNDHHYHYGYWVTASAMLKSLHPKWERIKELDRMIWMMLRDVANPSTDDPFFPQFRHFSFYLGHSYSHGVTPMLDGKDEESTSEDVNFYYGMKLWGQVSSNKAVEDLGSLMLRLNARAIRTYFLMTSDNTIHPTEFVPNHVTGIFFDNKAAYATWFSGEKYAIHGIQMIPVSPINAMVRTTKFVQQEWDDILSKQPIVTESNTTNAWLSLLLVNRAAVDQEDALTKLQEATMVDGLTRSLALYNAASRPHNAKQVDVA
;
A
#
# COMPACT_ATOMS: atom_id res chain seq x y z
N MET A 1 8.18 41.25 36.03
CA MET A 1 8.23 40.34 37.20
C MET A 1 7.52 39.05 36.81
N ARG A 2 8.25 37.94 36.96
CA ARG A 2 7.85 36.53 36.87
C ARG A 2 7.61 35.90 35.49
N ASN A 3 8.68 35.21 35.09
CA ASN A 3 8.77 33.84 34.58
C ASN A 3 8.25 33.52 33.17
N CYS A 4 9.20 33.50 32.24
CA CYS A 4 9.22 32.60 31.09
C CYS A 4 9.53 31.17 31.57
N GLU A 5 8.81 30.18 31.05
CA GLU A 5 9.22 28.77 31.07
C GLU A 5 9.30 28.23 29.62
N PRO A 6 10.27 27.36 29.30
CA PRO A 6 10.43 26.74 27.99
C PRO A 6 10.05 25.26 28.01
N THR A 7 9.00 24.85 27.30
CA THR A 7 8.76 23.44 26.93
C THR A 7 7.80 23.35 25.74
N PHE A 8 8.33 23.21 24.53
CA PHE A 8 7.66 22.57 23.41
C PHE A 8 8.53 21.37 23.03
N ASN A 9 8.22 20.20 23.59
CA ASN A 9 8.83 18.94 23.19
C ASN A 9 8.25 18.54 21.82
N CYS A 10 9.12 18.28 20.84
CA CYS A 10 8.76 17.82 19.50
C CYS A 10 8.28 16.36 19.43
N LEU A 11 7.69 15.83 20.51
CA LEU A 11 7.11 14.48 20.57
C LEU A 11 5.58 14.50 20.46
N ASP A 12 4.92 15.64 20.65
CA ASP A 12 3.45 15.75 20.52
C ASP A 12 2.96 15.76 19.06
N ALA A 13 3.86 15.69 18.07
CA ALA A 13 3.52 15.48 16.66
C ALA A 13 3.35 13.97 16.30
N PHE A 14 3.57 13.09 17.29
CA PHE A 14 3.32 11.66 17.21
C PHE A 14 2.38 11.25 18.36
N ASP A 15 1.09 11.58 18.25
CA ASP A 15 0.08 10.93 19.09
C ASP A 15 -0.15 9.50 18.57
N VAL A 16 0.82 8.64 18.89
CA VAL A 16 0.80 7.21 18.62
C VAL A 16 1.11 6.54 19.94
N GLN A 17 0.09 5.93 20.55
CA GLN A 17 0.23 5.21 21.81
C GLN A 17 1.28 4.10 21.66
N HIS A 18 2.42 4.25 22.34
CA HIS A 18 3.44 3.21 22.45
C HIS A 18 2.93 2.01 23.27
N PRO A 19 3.02 0.76 22.77
CA PRO A 19 2.91 -0.42 23.62
C PRO A 19 4.19 -0.57 24.47
N ARG A 20 4.01 -0.68 25.79
CA ARG A 20 5.09 -0.92 26.75
C ARG A 20 5.66 -2.33 26.60
N ILE A 21 6.99 -2.41 26.62
CA ILE A 21 7.78 -3.63 26.75
C ILE A 21 7.44 -4.30 28.09
N TRP A 22 7.00 -5.56 28.06
CA TRP A 22 6.83 -6.39 29.26
C TRP A 22 7.75 -7.62 29.18
N THR A 23 8.59 -7.74 30.19
CA THR A 23 9.47 -8.88 30.49
C THR A 23 8.71 -9.99 31.24
N GLU A 24 9.06 -11.23 30.94
CA GLU A 24 8.48 -12.49 31.48
C GLU A 24 8.63 -12.67 32.99
N SER A 25 7.66 -13.39 33.60
CA SER A 25 7.89 -14.28 34.74
C SER A 25 6.76 -15.33 34.91
N ASP A 26 7.19 -16.60 34.92
CA ASP A 26 6.64 -17.86 35.44
C ASP A 26 5.24 -17.92 36.09
N ALA A 27 4.44 -18.95 35.72
CA ALA A 27 4.28 -20.19 36.49
C ALA A 27 2.97 -20.97 36.23
N ALA A 28 3.12 -22.29 36.25
CA ALA A 28 2.22 -23.32 36.76
C ALA A 28 1.10 -23.94 35.88
N SER A 29 1.33 -25.23 35.64
CA SER A 29 0.47 -26.31 35.17
C SER A 29 -0.89 -26.46 35.86
N THR A 30 -1.90 -26.93 35.11
CA THR A 30 -2.74 -28.07 35.53
C THR A 30 -3.33 -28.82 34.33
N SER A 31 -3.37 -30.13 34.48
CA SER A 31 -3.84 -31.17 33.55
C SER A 31 -5.36 -31.35 33.58
N GLY A 32 -5.97 -31.68 32.43
CA GLY A 32 -7.36 -32.15 32.36
C GLY A 32 -7.66 -32.88 31.06
N SER A 33 -7.67 -34.21 31.14
CA SER A 33 -7.99 -35.19 30.10
C SER A 33 -9.48 -35.23 29.72
N GLY A 34 -9.79 -35.48 28.45
CA GLY A 34 -11.14 -35.82 27.98
C GLY A 34 -11.16 -36.27 26.51
N ASP A 35 -11.32 -37.57 26.29
CA ASP A 35 -11.27 -38.28 25.03
C ASP A 35 -12.57 -38.22 24.18
N SER A 36 -12.37 -38.28 22.84
CA SER A 36 -13.20 -38.95 21.80
C SER A 36 -14.51 -38.31 21.26
N PRO A 37 -14.98 -38.68 20.04
CA PRO A 37 -14.25 -39.01 18.80
C PRO A 37 -14.83 -38.37 17.50
N MET A 38 -14.01 -38.48 16.44
CA MET A 38 -14.20 -38.24 15.00
C MET A 38 -15.60 -38.35 14.35
N ALA A 39 -15.84 -37.47 13.37
CA ALA A 39 -16.57 -37.80 12.15
C ALA A 39 -15.97 -37.07 10.92
N SER A 40 -15.46 -37.87 9.98
CA SER A 40 -14.87 -37.50 8.70
C SER A 40 -15.92 -37.14 7.65
N SER A 41 -15.70 -36.10 6.85
CA SER A 41 -16.26 -36.05 5.49
C SER A 41 -15.31 -35.36 4.52
N THR A 42 -15.13 -36.04 3.40
CA THR A 42 -14.16 -35.90 2.31
C THR A 42 -14.46 -34.73 1.39
N GLY A 43 -13.40 -34.07 0.91
CA GLY A 43 -13.44 -32.92 0.01
C GLY A 43 -13.73 -33.23 -1.46
N SER A 44 -13.94 -32.14 -2.22
CA SER A 44 -13.98 -32.12 -3.68
C SER A 44 -13.00 -31.05 -4.15
N SER A 45 -11.96 -31.47 -4.88
CA SER A 45 -10.93 -30.62 -5.46
C SER A 45 -11.40 -29.97 -6.75
N ALA A 46 -11.42 -28.64 -6.82
CA ALA A 46 -11.61 -27.90 -8.06
C ALA A 46 -10.36 -28.03 -8.98
N THR A 47 -10.63 -28.33 -10.24
CA THR A 47 -9.71 -28.56 -11.35
C THR A 47 -8.91 -27.31 -11.73
N GLN A 48 -7.57 -27.42 -11.75
CA GLN A 48 -6.66 -26.41 -12.30
C GLN A 48 -6.74 -26.35 -13.83
N ASN A 49 -7.01 -25.16 -14.37
CA ASN A 49 -6.99 -24.88 -15.80
C ASN A 49 -5.56 -24.48 -16.23
N THR A 50 -4.98 -25.18 -17.21
CA THR A 50 -3.60 -24.96 -17.68
C THR A 50 -3.62 -24.50 -19.15
N GLY A 51 -3.26 -23.25 -19.40
CA GLY A 51 -2.95 -22.71 -20.74
C GLY A 51 -3.76 -21.47 -21.14
N GLY A 52 -3.12 -20.29 -21.15
CA GLY A 52 -3.68 -19.02 -21.64
C GLY A 52 -4.79 -18.46 -20.77
N GLY A 53 -4.52 -18.26 -19.47
CA GLY A 53 -5.54 -17.92 -18.48
C GLY A 53 -6.00 -16.46 -18.51
N ASP A 54 -7.26 -16.27 -18.11
CA ASP A 54 -7.75 -15.00 -17.60
C ASP A 54 -6.93 -14.63 -16.34
N PHE A 55 -6.06 -13.62 -16.46
CA PHE A 55 -5.18 -13.17 -15.38
C PHE A 55 -5.95 -12.66 -14.16
N LEU A 56 -7.24 -12.33 -14.31
CA LEU A 56 -8.10 -11.84 -13.24
C LEU A 56 -9.19 -12.85 -12.86
N ALA A 57 -9.02 -14.13 -13.21
CA ALA A 57 -9.87 -15.20 -12.67
C ALA A 57 -9.68 -15.32 -11.14
N PRO A 58 -10.75 -15.58 -10.36
CA PRO A 58 -10.63 -15.76 -8.92
C PRO A 58 -9.68 -16.92 -8.60
N PHE A 59 -8.84 -16.78 -7.57
CA PHE A 59 -7.96 -17.88 -7.14
C PHE A 59 -8.77 -19.08 -6.63
N SER A 60 -9.92 -18.81 -6.01
CA SER A 60 -10.96 -19.77 -5.66
C SER A 60 -12.24 -19.01 -5.35
N THR A 61 -13.39 -19.69 -5.45
CA THR A 61 -14.69 -19.18 -4.98
C THR A 61 -15.22 -20.00 -3.81
N GLU A 62 -14.40 -20.90 -3.25
CA GLU A 62 -14.79 -21.78 -2.15
C GLU A 62 -14.91 -21.01 -0.84
N GLU A 63 -15.94 -21.34 -0.05
CA GLU A 63 -16.11 -20.77 1.27
C GLU A 63 -14.90 -21.13 2.18
N PRO A 64 -14.34 -20.16 2.92
CA PRO A 64 -13.32 -20.45 3.92
C PRO A 64 -13.82 -21.47 4.95
N SER A 65 -13.08 -22.55 5.17
CA SER A 65 -13.47 -23.60 6.13
C SER A 65 -13.83 -23.03 7.51
N THR A 66 -15.03 -23.33 8.00
CA THR A 66 -15.51 -22.86 9.31
C THR A 66 -14.88 -23.59 10.49
N THR A 67 -14.34 -24.79 10.25
CA THR A 67 -13.62 -25.57 11.27
C THR A 67 -12.17 -25.15 11.37
N LEU A 68 -11.52 -24.85 10.23
CA LEU A 68 -10.13 -24.40 10.22
C LEU A 68 -10.02 -22.92 10.57
N PHE A 69 -10.94 -22.08 10.11
CA PHE A 69 -10.96 -20.63 10.35
C PHE A 69 -12.25 -20.24 11.06
N PRO A 70 -12.28 -20.24 12.41
CA PRO A 70 -13.41 -19.77 13.17
C PRO A 70 -13.85 -18.37 12.74
N ARG A 71 -15.16 -18.10 12.86
CA ARG A 71 -15.72 -16.82 12.43
C ARG A 71 -15.57 -15.77 13.53
N SER A 72 -15.28 -14.53 13.14
CA SER A 72 -15.30 -13.37 14.04
C SER A 72 -15.85 -12.16 13.32
N ALA A 73 -16.29 -11.16 14.09
CA ALA A 73 -16.80 -9.91 13.56
C ALA A 73 -16.19 -8.75 14.35
N LEU A 74 -15.65 -7.75 13.65
CA LEU A 74 -15.07 -6.56 14.26
C LEU A 74 -16.11 -5.73 15.02
N GLY A 75 -17.33 -5.62 14.49
CA GLY A 75 -18.42 -4.91 15.14
C GLY A 75 -18.03 -3.49 15.58
N GLU A 76 -18.15 -3.22 16.88
CA GLU A 76 -17.82 -1.91 17.47
C GLU A 76 -16.32 -1.56 17.46
N MET A 77 -15.43 -2.54 17.26
CA MET A 77 -13.98 -2.29 17.18
C MET A 77 -13.59 -1.54 15.90
N ALA A 78 -14.32 -1.76 14.81
CA ALA A 78 -14.13 -1.03 13.54
C ALA A 78 -15.47 -0.86 12.78
N PRO A 79 -16.35 0.06 13.23
CA PRO A 79 -17.65 0.25 12.62
C PRO A 79 -17.60 0.67 11.16
N ILE A 80 -18.47 0.05 10.35
CA ILE A 80 -18.74 0.45 8.96
C ILE A 80 -19.70 1.65 8.99
N ILE A 81 -19.37 2.69 8.22
CA ILE A 81 -20.18 3.90 8.07
C ILE A 81 -20.41 4.23 6.61
N ASN A 82 -21.49 4.94 6.33
CA ASN A 82 -21.85 5.44 4.99
C ASN A 82 -21.98 4.36 3.91
N VAL A 83 -21.87 3.05 4.18
CA VAL A 83 -21.98 2.00 3.14
C VAL A 83 -23.45 1.63 2.93
N ALA A 84 -23.85 1.45 1.68
CA ALA A 84 -25.17 0.99 1.30
C ALA A 84 -25.52 -0.37 1.91
N GLU A 85 -26.77 -0.55 2.35
CA GLU A 85 -27.26 -1.81 2.93
C GLU A 85 -27.01 -3.00 2.01
N GLY A 86 -27.20 -2.85 0.69
CA GLY A 86 -26.97 -3.91 -0.30
C GLY A 86 -25.50 -4.31 -0.53
N LEU A 87 -24.56 -3.61 0.11
CA LEU A 87 -23.13 -3.95 0.11
C LEU A 87 -22.68 -4.53 1.46
N LEU A 88 -23.47 -4.38 2.52
CA LEU A 88 -23.16 -4.99 3.82
C LEU A 88 -23.24 -6.52 3.72
N GLY A 89 -22.34 -7.21 4.43
CA GLY A 89 -22.22 -8.67 4.38
C GLY A 89 -21.52 -9.22 3.13
N LYS A 90 -21.10 -8.35 2.19
CA LYS A 90 -20.14 -8.68 1.14
C LYS A 90 -18.73 -8.28 1.57
N PRO A 91 -17.68 -8.84 0.95
CA PRO A 91 -16.32 -8.40 1.23
C PRO A 91 -16.17 -6.92 0.87
N LEU A 92 -15.69 -6.13 1.83
CA LEU A 92 -15.49 -4.69 1.68
C LEU A 92 -14.00 -4.40 1.58
N PRO A 93 -13.56 -3.51 0.67
CA PRO A 93 -12.15 -3.15 0.61
C PRO A 93 -11.74 -2.34 1.84
N THR A 94 -10.54 -2.60 2.35
CA THR A 94 -10.05 -2.07 3.64
C THR A 94 -8.87 -1.11 3.46
N ASN A 95 -7.88 -1.51 2.65
CA ASN A 95 -6.62 -0.79 2.46
C ASN A 95 -6.68 0.06 1.18
N LYS A 96 -7.62 1.01 1.14
CA LYS A 96 -7.83 1.92 0.00
C LYS A 96 -7.74 3.38 0.46
N TRP A 97 -7.35 4.26 -0.45
CA TRP A 97 -7.19 5.70 -0.20
C TRP A 97 -8.45 6.37 0.38
N TRP A 98 -9.62 5.81 0.08
CA TRP A 98 -10.92 6.27 0.55
C TRP A 98 -11.36 5.62 1.87
N GLY A 99 -10.58 4.71 2.47
CA GLY A 99 -10.99 3.88 3.61
C GLY A 99 -11.63 4.69 4.75
N ASN A 100 -11.06 5.84 5.07
CA ASN A 100 -11.57 6.80 6.06
C ASN A 100 -13.04 7.26 5.85
N ILE A 101 -13.59 7.06 4.66
CA ILE A 101 -14.96 7.43 4.29
C ILE A 101 -15.95 6.31 4.65
N ILE A 102 -15.51 5.06 4.73
CA ILE A 102 -16.38 3.90 4.97
C ILE A 102 -16.20 3.22 6.32
N HIS A 103 -15.15 3.55 7.06
CA HIS A 103 -14.88 3.01 8.40
C HIS A 103 -14.37 4.10 9.35
N THR A 104 -14.52 3.84 10.65
CA THR A 104 -14.20 4.78 11.74
C THR A 104 -13.98 4.00 13.04
N THR A 105 -13.69 4.70 14.13
CA THR A 105 -13.85 4.16 15.49
C THR A 105 -15.23 4.50 16.06
N ALA A 106 -15.68 3.75 17.07
CA ALA A 106 -16.92 4.06 17.80
C ALA A 106 -16.91 5.47 18.41
N GLU A 107 -15.76 5.94 18.89
CA GLU A 107 -15.58 7.28 19.46
C GLU A 107 -15.70 8.39 18.40
N GLU A 108 -15.12 8.18 17.22
CA GLU A 108 -15.03 9.22 16.18
C GLU A 108 -16.27 9.29 15.28
N MET A 109 -17.10 8.23 15.25
CA MET A 109 -18.16 8.01 14.26
C MET A 109 -19.09 9.21 14.02
N ASN A 110 -19.39 9.98 15.07
CA ASN A 110 -20.28 11.14 15.04
C ASN A 110 -19.56 12.49 15.19
N THR A 111 -18.27 12.50 15.50
CA THR A 111 -17.53 13.69 15.94
C THR A 111 -16.47 14.11 14.92
N LYS A 112 -15.80 13.14 14.29
CA LYS A 112 -14.69 13.36 13.38
C LYS A 112 -14.96 12.70 12.03
N ALA A 113 -14.44 13.31 10.99
CA ALA A 113 -14.36 12.69 9.67
C ALA A 113 -12.92 12.84 9.19
N ASN A 114 -12.32 11.74 8.75
CA ASN A 114 -10.97 11.73 8.22
C ASN A 114 -11.02 11.82 6.69
N PRO A 115 -10.07 12.51 6.05
CA PRO A 115 -10.08 12.72 4.61
C PRO A 115 -9.69 11.44 3.85
N GLY A 116 -10.22 11.28 2.64
CA GLY A 116 -9.67 10.39 1.61
C GLY A 116 -8.84 11.18 0.61
N TRP A 117 -7.70 10.64 0.19
CA TRP A 117 -6.70 11.35 -0.61
C TRP A 117 -6.64 10.86 -2.06
N SER A 118 -7.61 11.27 -2.87
CA SER A 118 -7.69 10.86 -4.28
C SER A 118 -6.48 11.30 -5.10
N ASN A 119 -5.89 12.44 -4.76
CA ASN A 119 -4.82 13.14 -5.48
C ASN A 119 -5.19 13.47 -6.96
N PRO A 120 -5.18 14.75 -7.38
CA PRO A 120 -4.60 15.92 -6.71
C PRO A 120 -5.47 16.49 -5.58
N TYR A 121 -6.71 16.01 -5.44
CA TYR A 121 -7.63 16.49 -4.40
C TYR A 121 -7.71 15.53 -3.22
N ALA A 122 -7.90 16.08 -2.03
CA ALA A 122 -8.40 15.36 -0.87
C ALA A 122 -9.90 15.64 -0.70
N VAL A 123 -10.65 14.68 -0.19
CA VAL A 123 -12.11 14.77 -0.04
C VAL A 123 -12.57 14.25 1.32
N LYS A 124 -13.68 14.80 1.82
CA LYS A 124 -14.23 14.45 3.13
C LYS A 124 -15.75 14.59 3.14
N LEU A 125 -16.41 13.71 3.90
CA LEU A 125 -17.85 13.81 4.19
C LEU A 125 -18.01 14.45 5.59
N PRO A 126 -18.45 15.71 5.70
CA PRO A 126 -18.47 16.43 6.96
C PRO A 126 -19.54 15.90 7.92
N LYS A 127 -19.23 15.92 9.22
CA LYS A 127 -20.14 15.53 10.31
C LYS A 127 -21.02 16.70 10.80
N LYS A 128 -20.73 17.93 10.37
CA LYS A 128 -21.46 19.17 10.68
C LYS A 128 -21.81 19.91 9.40
N ALA A 129 -22.89 20.70 9.43
CA ALA A 129 -23.28 21.53 8.31
C ALA A 129 -22.21 22.61 8.00
N PRO A 130 -22.05 23.03 6.74
CA PRO A 130 -22.78 22.56 5.56
C PRO A 130 -22.38 21.14 5.15
N TYR A 131 -23.39 20.26 4.98
CA TYR A 131 -23.18 18.89 4.53
C TYR A 131 -22.94 18.83 3.01
N GLY A 132 -22.30 17.78 2.52
CA GLY A 132 -21.95 17.64 1.11
C GLY A 132 -20.62 16.92 0.93
N ILE A 133 -19.88 17.28 -0.12
CA ILE A 133 -18.55 16.74 -0.39
C ILE A 133 -17.55 17.87 -0.27
N GLN A 134 -16.78 17.86 0.82
CA GLN A 134 -15.66 18.78 1.01
C GLN A 134 -14.50 18.36 0.11
N ALA A 135 -13.80 19.33 -0.44
CA ALA A 135 -12.64 19.15 -1.28
C ALA A 135 -11.52 20.12 -0.90
N CYS A 136 -10.30 19.64 -1.02
CA CYS A 136 -9.07 20.36 -0.71
C CYS A 136 -8.05 20.08 -1.83
N TYR A 137 -7.40 21.11 -2.36
CA TYR A 137 -6.15 20.95 -3.09
C TYR A 137 -4.99 21.12 -2.11
N SER A 138 -4.66 20.02 -1.43
CA SER A 138 -3.82 20.02 -0.22
C SER A 138 -2.39 20.50 -0.44
N TYR A 139 -1.89 20.48 -1.67
CA TYR A 139 -0.55 20.99 -2.00
C TYR A 139 -0.35 22.46 -1.61
N ASN A 140 -1.42 23.27 -1.58
CA ASN A 140 -1.36 24.67 -1.13
C ASN A 140 -1.07 24.82 0.37
N TYR A 141 -1.22 23.74 1.13
CA TYR A 141 -1.10 23.71 2.59
C TYR A 141 0.07 22.83 3.05
N ARG A 142 1.14 22.80 2.24
CA ARG A 142 2.35 22.05 2.59
C ARG A 142 3.06 22.71 3.76
N GLN A 143 3.41 21.88 4.74
CA GLN A 143 4.30 22.23 5.84
C GLN A 143 5.54 21.35 5.80
N LEU A 144 6.69 21.93 6.13
CA LEU A 144 7.96 21.23 6.33
C LEU A 144 8.28 21.26 7.83
N SER A 145 8.92 20.21 8.32
CA SER A 145 9.54 20.24 9.64
C SER A 145 10.60 21.34 9.72
N ALA A 146 11.07 21.64 10.94
CA ALA A 146 12.32 22.38 11.09
C ALA A 146 13.44 21.65 10.33
N LEU A 147 14.35 22.42 9.74
CA LEU A 147 15.48 21.89 9.00
C LEU A 147 16.67 21.68 9.94
N THR A 148 17.26 20.49 9.90
CA THR A 148 18.53 20.17 10.55
C THR A 148 19.58 20.02 9.44
N ASP A 149 20.60 20.89 9.45
CA ASP A 149 21.63 20.95 8.40
C ASP A 149 21.05 21.06 6.97
N GLY A 150 19.93 21.78 6.83
CA GLY A 150 19.22 21.95 5.55
C GLY A 150 18.31 20.79 5.16
N VAL A 151 18.16 19.78 6.03
CA VAL A 151 17.36 18.57 5.78
C VAL A 151 16.09 18.58 6.64
N ALA A 152 14.94 18.32 6.03
CA ALA A 152 13.66 18.15 6.70
C ALA A 152 13.46 16.69 7.12
N GLU A 153 12.97 16.46 8.35
CA GLU A 153 12.61 15.12 8.86
C GLU A 153 11.22 14.69 8.39
N PHE A 154 10.33 15.63 8.11
CA PHE A 154 9.03 15.32 7.49
C PHE A 154 8.50 16.52 6.71
N TYR A 155 7.54 16.22 5.84
CA TYR A 155 6.60 17.21 5.31
C TYR A 155 5.20 16.63 5.31
N LEU A 156 4.19 17.49 5.46
CA LEU A 156 2.78 17.11 5.43
C LEU A 156 1.95 18.14 4.67
N HIS A 157 0.72 17.77 4.33
CA HIS A 157 -0.26 18.65 3.72
C HIS A 157 -1.55 18.62 4.54
N ASP A 158 -1.95 19.76 5.07
CA ASP A 158 -3.20 19.85 5.82
C ASP A 158 -4.42 19.70 4.93
N PHE A 159 -5.48 19.14 5.50
CA PHE A 159 -6.80 19.27 4.92
C PHE A 159 -7.41 20.61 5.35
N VAL A 160 -7.55 21.53 4.40
CA VAL A 160 -8.35 22.75 4.56
C VAL A 160 -9.51 22.69 3.57
N ASN A 161 -10.73 23.01 4.02
CA ASN A 161 -11.89 22.92 3.15
C ASN A 161 -11.93 24.10 2.17
N ASP A 162 -11.28 23.94 1.02
CA ASP A 162 -11.33 24.91 -0.07
C ASP A 162 -12.75 25.14 -0.53
N LEU A 163 -13.46 24.05 -0.82
CA LEU A 163 -14.81 24.06 -1.36
C LEU A 163 -15.62 22.86 -0.86
N THR A 164 -16.91 23.08 -0.56
CA THR A 164 -17.91 22.01 -0.37
C THR A 164 -18.90 22.04 -1.53
N LEU A 165 -19.04 20.93 -2.26
CA LEU A 165 -20.22 20.72 -3.10
C LEU A 165 -21.40 20.32 -2.19
N SER A 166 -22.28 21.28 -1.92
CA SER A 166 -23.37 21.24 -0.94
C SER A 166 -24.71 21.61 -1.60
N ALA A 167 -25.76 21.74 -0.79
CA ALA A 167 -27.06 22.29 -1.16
C ALA A 167 -27.55 23.20 -0.02
N THR A 168 -28.45 24.15 -0.29
CA THR A 168 -29.03 25.01 0.76
C THR A 168 -29.72 24.17 1.84
N GLU A 169 -30.41 23.12 1.41
CA GLU A 169 -31.08 22.14 2.28
C GLU A 169 -30.07 21.40 3.19
N PHE A 170 -28.82 21.27 2.76
CA PHE A 170 -27.72 20.65 3.51
C PHE A 170 -26.96 21.66 4.39
N ALA A 171 -27.20 22.96 4.22
CA ALA A 171 -26.47 24.04 4.85
C ALA A 171 -27.15 24.57 6.13
N GLY A 172 -27.82 23.69 6.88
CA GLY A 172 -28.43 24.00 8.18
C GLY A 172 -29.87 23.55 8.35
N GLU A 173 -30.54 23.10 7.28
CA GLU A 173 -31.93 22.65 7.34
C GLU A 173 -32.03 21.16 7.69
N ALA A 174 -31.29 20.30 6.99
CA ALA A 174 -31.31 18.86 7.22
C ALA A 174 -29.94 18.21 7.02
N LYS A 175 -29.66 17.18 7.83
CA LYS A 175 -28.52 16.27 7.62
C LYS A 175 -28.90 15.23 6.57
N PRO A 176 -28.20 15.13 5.43
CA PRO A 176 -28.46 14.07 4.47
C PRO A 176 -27.93 12.72 4.98
N THR A 177 -28.50 11.66 4.47
CA THR A 177 -27.94 10.31 4.59
C THR A 177 -26.90 10.12 3.49
N TYR A 178 -25.65 9.88 3.88
CA TYR A 178 -24.59 9.48 2.95
C TYR A 178 -24.64 7.98 2.70
N GLU A 179 -24.44 7.60 1.44
CA GLU A 179 -24.43 6.22 1.00
C GLU A 179 -23.39 6.00 -0.10
N ILE A 180 -22.40 5.15 0.18
CA ILE A 180 -21.46 4.56 -0.76
C ILE A 180 -22.12 3.32 -1.31
N TYR A 181 -22.53 3.39 -2.57
CA TYR A 181 -23.36 2.37 -3.21
C TYR A 181 -22.63 1.57 -4.28
N ALA A 182 -21.39 1.92 -4.60
CA ALA A 182 -20.54 1.17 -5.50
C ALA A 182 -19.05 1.42 -5.20
N PHE A 183 -18.26 0.36 -5.41
CA PHE A 183 -16.81 0.35 -5.37
C PHE A 183 -16.27 0.01 -6.77
N SER A 184 -15.11 0.56 -7.10
CA SER A 184 -14.26 0.17 -8.23
C SER A 184 -12.81 0.13 -7.75
N ASP A 185 -11.88 -0.40 -8.56
CA ASP A 185 -10.47 -0.47 -8.15
C ASP A 185 -9.88 0.90 -7.77
N PHE A 186 -10.35 1.97 -8.44
CA PHE A 186 -9.75 3.31 -8.32
C PHE A 186 -10.62 4.32 -7.56
N GLY A 187 -11.83 3.95 -7.12
CA GLY A 187 -12.75 4.91 -6.51
C GLY A 187 -14.06 4.35 -5.99
N ILE A 188 -14.90 5.26 -5.48
CA ILE A 188 -16.22 5.00 -4.91
C ILE A 188 -17.28 5.93 -5.47
N ASN A 189 -18.53 5.47 -5.46
CA ASN A 189 -19.68 6.30 -5.76
C ASN A 189 -20.44 6.62 -4.49
N VAL A 190 -20.64 7.92 -4.24
CA VAL A 190 -21.39 8.48 -3.11
C VAL A 190 -22.73 9.00 -3.60
N ARG A 191 -23.76 8.84 -2.78
CA ARG A 191 -24.92 9.74 -2.79
C ARG A 191 -25.19 10.31 -1.41
N ALA A 192 -25.74 11.50 -1.37
CA ALA A 192 -26.24 12.18 -0.17
C ALA A 192 -27.68 12.61 -0.44
N CYS A 193 -28.64 12.04 0.26
CA CYS A 193 -30.06 12.31 0.04
C CYS A 193 -30.73 12.82 1.31
N LEU A 194 -31.75 13.67 1.14
CA LEU A 194 -32.72 13.92 2.21
C LEU A 194 -33.55 12.67 2.49
N GLU A 195 -34.23 12.65 3.64
CA GLU A 195 -35.06 11.52 4.08
C GLU A 195 -36.12 11.11 3.05
N ASN A 196 -36.63 12.07 2.26
CA ASN A 196 -37.60 11.83 1.19
C ASN A 196 -37.05 11.02 0.00
N LYS A 197 -35.72 10.85 -0.13
CA LYS A 197 -35.02 10.17 -1.24
C LYS A 197 -35.27 10.76 -2.64
N GLU A 198 -35.93 11.90 -2.73
CA GLU A 198 -36.23 12.59 -4.01
C GLU A 198 -35.36 13.84 -4.22
N GLN A 199 -34.53 14.18 -3.23
CA GLN A 199 -33.59 15.29 -3.27
C GLN A 199 -32.21 14.79 -2.91
N CYS A 200 -31.36 14.64 -3.92
CA CYS A 200 -30.11 13.91 -3.80
C CYS A 200 -28.96 14.63 -4.51
N LEU A 201 -27.77 14.45 -3.95
CA LEU A 201 -26.47 14.77 -4.55
C LEU A 201 -25.74 13.46 -4.81
N ASP A 202 -25.35 13.20 -6.05
CA ASP A 202 -24.59 12.02 -6.46
C ASP A 202 -23.19 12.39 -6.97
N SER A 203 -22.16 11.63 -6.61
CA SER A 203 -20.76 11.91 -6.95
C SER A 203 -19.92 10.64 -7.07
N ALA A 204 -18.85 10.71 -7.84
CA ALA A 204 -17.79 9.71 -7.86
C ALA A 204 -16.51 10.35 -7.37
N LEU A 205 -15.85 9.64 -6.46
CA LEU A 205 -14.57 10.00 -5.91
C LEU A 205 -13.58 8.97 -6.44
N VAL A 206 -12.70 9.41 -7.34
CA VAL A 206 -11.78 8.53 -8.08
C VAL A 206 -10.38 9.12 -7.98
N HIS A 207 -9.37 8.27 -7.79
CA HIS A 207 -7.97 8.66 -7.93
C HIS A 207 -7.76 9.49 -9.21
N GLY A 208 -6.90 10.51 -9.20
CA GLY A 208 -6.53 11.25 -10.40
C GLY A 208 -7.64 12.11 -11.02
N MET A 209 -8.80 12.26 -10.37
CA MET A 209 -9.91 13.01 -10.95
C MET A 209 -9.51 14.45 -11.30
N ALA A 210 -9.77 14.87 -12.54
CA ALA A 210 -9.47 16.24 -12.97
C ALA A 210 -10.46 17.27 -12.40
N PHE A 211 -11.67 16.82 -12.10
CA PHE A 211 -12.75 17.63 -11.55
C PHE A 211 -13.42 16.88 -10.41
N ILE A 212 -13.67 17.55 -9.29
CA ILE A 212 -14.66 17.09 -8.32
C ILE A 212 -16.04 17.36 -8.94
N THR A 213 -16.91 16.35 -8.95
CA THR A 213 -18.16 16.37 -9.71
C THR A 213 -19.33 15.99 -8.82
N ALA A 214 -20.42 16.75 -8.84
CA ALA A 214 -21.67 16.39 -8.18
C ALA A 214 -22.85 16.55 -9.14
N THR A 215 -23.71 15.56 -9.22
CA THR A 215 -24.99 15.63 -9.92
C THR A 215 -26.10 15.82 -8.90
N TYR A 216 -26.83 16.91 -9.06
CA TYR A 216 -27.94 17.29 -8.20
C TYR A 216 -29.26 16.82 -8.81
N ASP A 217 -30.17 16.39 -7.95
CA ASP A 217 -31.56 16.17 -8.28
C ASP A 217 -32.45 16.95 -7.32
N ARG A 218 -33.15 17.96 -7.84
CA ARG A 218 -34.06 18.86 -7.13
C ARG A 218 -33.52 19.40 -5.79
N LEU A 219 -32.27 19.83 -5.79
CA LEU A 219 -31.64 20.50 -4.65
C LEU A 219 -31.25 21.91 -5.04
N THR A 220 -31.27 22.84 -4.10
CA THR A 220 -30.72 24.17 -4.34
C THR A 220 -29.20 24.09 -4.27
N ALA A 221 -28.56 23.77 -5.40
CA ALA A 221 -27.12 23.55 -5.50
C ALA A 221 -26.34 24.75 -4.93
N ARG A 222 -25.39 24.43 -4.05
CA ARG A 222 -24.59 25.40 -3.28
C ARG A 222 -23.14 24.95 -3.25
N ILE A 223 -22.24 25.79 -3.71
CA ILE A 223 -20.80 25.58 -3.60
C ILE A 223 -20.32 26.51 -2.50
N GLU A 224 -19.94 25.96 -1.34
CA GLU A 224 -19.51 26.72 -0.16
C GLU A 224 -17.99 26.76 -0.07
N SER A 225 -17.41 27.79 0.53
CA SER A 225 -16.00 27.87 0.89
C SER A 225 -15.83 28.48 2.27
N GLU A 226 -14.75 28.14 2.97
CA GLU A 226 -14.35 28.84 4.18
C GLU A 226 -13.83 30.27 3.88
N TYR A 227 -13.37 30.49 2.65
CA TYR A 227 -12.89 31.75 2.12
C TYR A 227 -14.00 32.59 1.47
N THR A 228 -13.77 33.89 1.36
CA THR A 228 -14.57 34.76 0.48
C THR A 228 -14.31 34.40 -0.99
N MET A 229 -15.37 34.44 -1.77
CA MET A 229 -15.39 34.17 -3.21
C MET A 229 -15.53 35.46 -4.00
N GLU A 230 -14.76 35.59 -5.06
CA GLU A 230 -14.95 36.60 -6.10
C GLU A 230 -15.18 35.91 -7.44
N ILE A 231 -16.24 36.30 -8.17
CA ILE A 231 -16.44 35.85 -9.56
C ILE A 231 -15.60 36.74 -10.47
N VAL A 232 -14.45 36.23 -10.93
CA VAL A 232 -13.54 36.98 -11.82
C VAL A 232 -13.89 36.83 -13.30
N ASP A 233 -14.64 35.80 -13.67
CA ASP A 233 -15.20 35.63 -15.02
C ASP A 233 -16.51 34.82 -14.96
N LYS A 234 -17.54 35.32 -15.64
CA LYS A 234 -18.84 34.66 -15.88
C LYS A 234 -19.38 34.96 -17.28
N SER A 235 -18.49 35.27 -18.23
CA SER A 235 -18.83 35.66 -19.60
C SER A 235 -19.44 34.52 -20.42
N VAL A 236 -19.17 33.28 -20.04
CA VAL A 236 -19.72 32.07 -20.67
C VAL A 236 -20.83 31.50 -19.77
N PRO A 237 -22.07 31.35 -20.28
CA PRO A 237 -23.15 30.73 -19.52
C PRO A 237 -22.77 29.36 -18.95
N GLY A 238 -23.11 29.13 -17.69
CA GLY A 238 -22.81 27.87 -17.01
C GLY A 238 -21.34 27.66 -16.63
N LYS A 239 -20.50 28.69 -16.75
CA LYS A 239 -19.09 28.70 -16.34
C LYS A 239 -18.82 29.89 -15.44
N TYR A 240 -18.16 29.63 -14.32
CA TYR A 240 -17.70 30.65 -13.38
C TYR A 240 -16.23 30.42 -13.07
N ILE A 241 -15.41 31.46 -13.16
CA ILE A 241 -14.06 31.46 -12.59
C ILE A 241 -14.15 32.16 -11.25
N LEU A 242 -13.81 31.44 -10.19
CA LEU A 242 -13.86 31.91 -8.82
C LEU A 242 -12.44 32.13 -8.30
N GLN A 243 -12.21 33.26 -7.62
CA GLN A 243 -11.04 33.45 -6.78
C GLN A 243 -11.45 33.25 -5.31
N LEU A 244 -10.73 32.40 -4.59
CA LEU A 244 -10.96 32.12 -3.18
C LEU A 244 -9.83 32.74 -2.36
N GLY A 245 -10.17 33.55 -1.36
CA GLY A 245 -9.21 34.11 -0.39
C GLY A 245 -8.07 34.94 -1.01
N GLY A 246 -8.18 35.32 -2.29
CA GLY A 246 -7.17 36.06 -3.03
C GLY A 246 -6.01 35.24 -3.61
N ASN A 247 -5.83 33.96 -3.24
CA ASN A 247 -4.64 33.17 -3.59
C ASN A 247 -4.93 31.88 -4.38
N GLN A 248 -6.19 31.48 -4.51
CA GLN A 248 -6.59 30.31 -5.29
C GLN A 248 -7.59 30.67 -6.37
N THR A 249 -7.48 30.04 -7.53
CA THR A 249 -8.45 30.20 -8.63
C THR A 249 -9.05 28.85 -8.97
N TRP A 250 -10.36 28.80 -9.08
CA TRP A 250 -11.13 27.61 -9.39
C TRP A 250 -12.03 27.88 -10.58
N VAL A 251 -12.26 26.85 -11.40
CA VAL A 251 -13.29 26.88 -12.45
C VAL A 251 -14.46 26.01 -12.01
N VAL A 252 -15.66 26.56 -12.15
CA VAL A 252 -16.93 25.90 -11.89
C VAL A 252 -17.71 25.78 -13.19
N TYR A 253 -18.19 24.58 -13.49
CA TYR A 253 -19.11 24.31 -14.59
C TYR A 253 -20.43 23.79 -14.02
N THR A 254 -21.54 24.45 -14.36
CA THR A 254 -22.89 24.09 -13.90
C THR A 254 -23.79 23.61 -15.04
N GLY A 255 -23.28 23.63 -16.28
CA GLY A 255 -24.12 23.51 -17.48
C GLY A 255 -25.08 24.70 -17.65
N ASN A 256 -26.01 24.59 -18.59
CA ASN A 256 -26.93 25.68 -18.95
C ASN A 256 -28.29 25.59 -18.23
N ASN A 257 -28.44 24.70 -17.25
CA ASN A 257 -29.73 24.35 -16.65
C ASN A 257 -30.10 25.21 -15.41
N GLY A 258 -29.33 26.25 -15.10
CA GLY A 258 -29.59 27.11 -13.95
C GLY A 258 -28.69 28.34 -13.91
N SER A 259 -29.16 29.39 -13.24
CA SER A 259 -28.38 30.59 -12.94
C SER A 259 -27.81 30.49 -11.53
N PHE A 260 -26.56 30.91 -11.34
CA PHE A 260 -25.89 30.92 -10.03
C PHE A 260 -25.42 32.34 -9.68
N ALA A 261 -25.51 32.68 -8.40
CA ALA A 261 -25.07 33.95 -7.85
C ALA A 261 -24.35 33.75 -6.52
N LEU A 262 -23.51 34.70 -6.14
CA LEU A 262 -22.92 34.68 -4.80
C LEU A 262 -24.00 34.93 -3.76
N ALA A 263 -23.97 34.17 -2.68
CA ALA A 263 -24.73 34.47 -1.48
C ALA A 263 -24.27 35.80 -0.87
N GLU A 264 -25.12 36.44 -0.06
CA GLU A 264 -24.79 37.72 0.60
C GLU A 264 -23.52 37.64 1.45
N SER A 265 -23.22 36.48 2.03
CA SER A 265 -21.99 36.24 2.79
C SER A 265 -20.72 36.32 1.94
N GLY A 266 -20.83 36.24 0.61
CA GLY A 266 -19.73 36.11 -0.32
C GLY A 266 -18.97 34.78 -0.22
N LYS A 267 -19.44 33.82 0.59
CA LYS A 267 -18.75 32.53 0.84
C LYS A 267 -19.37 31.34 0.12
N ALA A 268 -20.41 31.57 -0.68
CA ALA A 268 -21.04 30.51 -1.44
C ALA A 268 -21.54 30.99 -2.80
N LEU A 269 -21.42 30.13 -3.82
CA LEU A 269 -22.08 30.27 -5.11
C LEU A 269 -23.33 29.37 -5.11
N VAL A 270 -24.51 29.97 -5.25
CA VAL A 270 -25.81 29.31 -5.04
C VAL A 270 -26.65 29.41 -6.30
N SER A 271 -27.31 28.32 -6.66
CA SER A 271 -28.32 28.30 -7.72
C SER A 271 -29.55 29.13 -7.33
N SER A 272 -30.22 29.73 -8.31
CA SER A 272 -31.39 30.60 -8.08
C SER A 272 -32.64 29.88 -7.55
N GLY A 273 -32.61 28.55 -7.43
CA GLY A 273 -33.71 27.71 -6.97
C GLY A 273 -33.33 26.24 -7.10
N LEU A 274 -34.32 25.34 -7.06
CA LEU A 274 -34.08 23.91 -7.23
C LEU A 274 -33.39 23.63 -8.58
N PHE A 275 -32.30 22.87 -8.51
CA PHE A 275 -31.44 22.55 -9.63
C PHE A 275 -31.35 21.04 -9.82
N SER A 276 -31.55 20.59 -11.07
CA SER A 276 -31.24 19.23 -11.51
C SER A 276 -30.22 19.29 -12.64
N GLY A 277 -29.02 18.77 -12.38
CA GLY A 277 -27.89 18.86 -13.29
C GLY A 277 -26.54 18.62 -12.62
N THR A 278 -25.48 18.69 -13.39
CA THR A 278 -24.13 18.39 -12.90
C THR A 278 -23.32 19.66 -12.68
N VAL A 279 -22.75 19.79 -11.48
CA VAL A 279 -21.73 20.78 -11.12
C VAL A 279 -20.37 20.10 -11.11
N ARG A 280 -19.37 20.73 -11.72
CA ARG A 280 -17.96 20.29 -11.69
C ARG A 280 -17.07 21.43 -11.28
N VAL A 281 -16.10 21.15 -10.42
CA VAL A 281 -15.10 22.13 -9.98
C VAL A 281 -13.70 21.58 -10.18
N ALA A 282 -12.78 22.45 -10.58
CA ALA A 282 -11.36 22.13 -10.66
C ALA A 282 -10.51 23.34 -10.29
N ILE A 283 -9.38 23.10 -9.64
CA ILE A 283 -8.39 24.14 -9.41
C ILE A 283 -7.79 24.56 -10.75
N LEU A 284 -7.57 25.86 -10.92
CA LEU A 284 -7.05 26.44 -12.15
C LEU A 284 -5.59 26.88 -11.94
N PRO A 285 -4.59 26.06 -12.36
CA PRO A 285 -3.18 26.40 -12.13
C PRO A 285 -2.70 27.59 -12.97
N SER A 286 -3.41 27.92 -14.05
CA SER A 286 -3.20 29.14 -14.84
C SER A 286 -4.40 29.45 -15.73
N LYS A 287 -4.52 30.69 -16.20
CA LYS A 287 -5.55 31.08 -17.19
C LYS A 287 -5.54 30.21 -18.46
N LYS A 288 -4.38 29.68 -18.87
CA LYS A 288 -4.24 28.81 -20.06
C LYS A 288 -4.93 27.45 -19.89
N ALA A 289 -5.04 26.96 -18.66
CA ALA A 289 -5.71 25.68 -18.38
C ALA A 289 -7.22 25.74 -18.65
N THR A 290 -7.83 26.93 -18.68
CA THR A 290 -9.27 27.10 -18.93
C THR A 290 -9.68 26.50 -20.27
N THR A 291 -8.92 26.73 -21.36
CA THR A 291 -9.23 26.20 -22.69
C THR A 291 -9.21 24.67 -22.72
N VAL A 292 -8.30 24.05 -21.97
CA VAL A 292 -8.22 22.58 -21.86
C VAL A 292 -9.40 22.06 -21.04
N TYR A 293 -9.66 22.63 -19.87
CA TYR A 293 -10.81 22.24 -19.06
C TYR A 293 -12.15 22.43 -19.78
N ASP A 294 -12.33 23.56 -20.49
CA ASP A 294 -13.53 23.84 -21.28
C ASP A 294 -13.81 22.74 -22.31
N LYS A 295 -12.77 22.21 -22.95
CA LYS A 295 -12.88 21.15 -23.94
C LYS A 295 -13.33 19.82 -23.34
N TYR A 296 -12.87 19.49 -22.13
CA TYR A 296 -13.07 18.16 -21.51
C TYR A 296 -14.14 18.13 -20.40
N ARG A 297 -14.74 19.28 -20.05
CA ARG A 297 -15.71 19.42 -18.94
C ARG A 297 -16.96 18.55 -19.05
N ALA A 298 -17.32 18.06 -20.23
CA ALA A 298 -18.53 17.27 -20.44
C ALA A 298 -18.29 15.74 -20.45
N CYS A 299 -17.04 15.28 -20.22
CA CYS A 299 -16.73 13.88 -19.98
C CYS A 299 -16.34 13.65 -18.51
N HIS A 300 -17.09 12.80 -17.83
CA HIS A 300 -16.95 12.53 -16.40
C HIS A 300 -16.36 11.14 -16.20
N VAL A 301 -15.34 11.01 -15.35
CA VAL A 301 -14.89 9.70 -14.86
C VAL A 301 -15.71 9.37 -13.62
N ARG A 302 -16.29 8.18 -13.58
CA ARG A 302 -17.21 7.72 -12.53
C ARG A 302 -16.69 6.54 -11.73
N GLY A 303 -15.60 5.93 -12.19
CA GLY A 303 -14.93 4.79 -11.58
C GLY A 303 -13.87 4.27 -12.55
N GLY A 304 -13.27 3.14 -12.21
CA GLY A 304 -12.43 2.41 -13.16
C GLY A 304 -11.84 1.15 -12.54
N ASN A 305 -11.57 0.18 -13.40
CA ASN A 305 -11.06 -1.14 -13.04
C ASN A 305 -9.83 -1.49 -13.86
N VAL A 306 -8.95 -2.31 -13.29
CA VAL A 306 -7.78 -2.85 -13.99
C VAL A 306 -8.19 -3.96 -14.94
N SER A 307 -7.51 -4.05 -16.09
CA SER A 307 -7.41 -5.27 -16.87
C SER A 307 -5.95 -5.64 -17.04
N VAL A 308 -5.66 -6.94 -17.11
CA VAL A 308 -4.32 -7.44 -17.39
C VAL A 308 -4.38 -8.19 -18.71
N GLU A 309 -3.68 -7.65 -19.72
CA GLU A 309 -3.68 -8.22 -21.07
C GLU A 309 -2.58 -9.27 -21.25
N SER A 310 -1.47 -9.12 -20.54
CA SER A 310 -0.35 -10.05 -20.57
C SER A 310 0.53 -9.86 -19.34
N ARG A 311 1.52 -10.73 -19.18
CA ARG A 311 2.59 -10.56 -18.19
C ARG A 311 3.17 -9.14 -18.20
N THR A 312 3.33 -8.47 -19.33
CA THR A 312 3.99 -7.15 -19.46
C THR A 312 3.05 -5.99 -19.77
N GLN A 313 1.74 -6.22 -19.87
CA GLN A 313 0.78 -5.19 -20.26
C GLN A 313 -0.48 -5.26 -19.42
N TYR A 314 -0.89 -4.11 -18.91
CA TYR A 314 -2.12 -3.91 -18.17
C TYR A 314 -2.74 -2.59 -18.56
N SER A 315 -3.99 -2.40 -18.17
CA SER A 315 -4.71 -1.19 -18.51
C SER A 315 -5.59 -0.72 -17.37
N LEU A 316 -5.69 0.60 -17.23
CA LEU A 316 -6.67 1.24 -16.37
C LEU A 316 -7.88 1.60 -17.24
N ASN A 317 -9.00 0.90 -17.03
CA ASN A 317 -10.23 1.07 -17.79
C ASN A 317 -11.17 1.98 -17.00
N TRP A 318 -11.36 3.18 -17.50
CA TRP A 318 -12.14 4.22 -16.84
C TRP A 318 -13.59 4.16 -17.27
N GLU A 319 -14.48 4.15 -16.29
CA GLU A 319 -15.90 4.29 -16.51
C GLU A 319 -16.21 5.76 -16.75
N THR A 320 -16.76 6.06 -17.93
CA THR A 320 -17.01 7.45 -18.33
C THR A 320 -18.45 7.70 -18.72
N VAL A 321 -18.96 8.87 -18.35
CA VAL A 321 -20.31 9.34 -18.69
C VAL A 321 -20.20 10.70 -19.35
N GLY A 322 -21.07 10.96 -20.33
CA GLY A 322 -21.19 12.25 -21.00
C GLY A 322 -20.91 12.21 -22.51
N LYS A 323 -21.63 13.06 -23.25
CA LYS A 323 -21.66 13.01 -24.72
C LYS A 323 -20.31 13.28 -25.38
N SER A 324 -19.41 14.01 -24.71
CA SER A 324 -18.10 14.36 -25.27
C SER A 324 -17.00 13.32 -25.00
N CYS A 325 -17.28 12.24 -24.26
CA CYS A 325 -16.25 11.25 -23.94
C CYS A 325 -15.69 10.57 -25.20
N LYS A 326 -16.53 10.26 -26.18
CA LYS A 326 -16.10 9.63 -27.44
C LYS A 326 -15.46 10.60 -28.42
N THR A 327 -15.80 11.89 -28.36
CA THR A 327 -15.34 12.90 -29.33
C THR A 327 -14.12 13.67 -28.84
N ASN A 328 -14.17 14.20 -27.63
CA ASN A 328 -13.07 14.93 -27.02
C ASN A 328 -12.17 13.98 -26.22
N GLY A 329 -12.75 13.06 -25.45
CA GLY A 329 -12.01 12.19 -24.54
C GLY A 329 -12.21 12.56 -23.07
N MET A 330 -11.76 11.67 -22.19
CA MET A 330 -11.65 11.93 -20.76
C MET A 330 -10.36 12.69 -20.48
N LEU A 331 -10.40 13.65 -19.54
CA LEU A 331 -9.21 14.29 -18.99
C LEU A 331 -9.00 13.76 -17.57
N HIS A 332 -7.85 13.15 -17.31
CA HIS A 332 -7.58 12.47 -16.04
C HIS A 332 -6.09 12.54 -15.70
N PHE A 333 -5.75 12.70 -14.42
CA PHE A 333 -4.36 12.94 -14.00
C PHE A 333 -3.59 11.64 -13.85
N ALA A 334 -2.43 11.55 -14.49
CA ALA A 334 -1.50 10.44 -14.31
C ALA A 334 -0.39 10.82 -13.33
N LEU A 335 -0.02 9.89 -12.45
CA LEU A 335 1.14 10.00 -11.57
C LEU A 335 2.47 9.89 -12.33
N PRO A 336 3.60 10.36 -11.75
CA PRO A 336 4.91 10.28 -12.38
C PRO A 336 5.30 8.89 -12.93
N HIS A 337 5.08 7.80 -12.16
CA HIS A 337 5.45 6.46 -12.60
C HIS A 337 4.60 5.94 -13.78
N HIS A 338 3.38 6.47 -13.98
CA HIS A 338 2.53 6.10 -15.13
C HIS A 338 3.11 6.61 -16.44
N LEU A 339 3.66 7.83 -16.47
CA LEU A 339 4.06 8.51 -17.72
C LEU A 339 5.04 7.69 -18.58
N PRO A 340 6.11 7.07 -18.03
CA PRO A 340 7.00 6.23 -18.83
C PRO A 340 6.37 4.89 -19.25
N ALA A 341 5.37 4.38 -18.52
CA ALA A 341 4.67 3.13 -18.85
C ALA A 341 3.51 3.33 -19.83
N LEU A 342 2.89 4.51 -19.82
CA LEU A 342 1.68 4.82 -20.56
C LEU A 342 1.95 5.04 -22.05
N LYS A 343 1.26 4.29 -22.90
CA LYS A 343 1.32 4.46 -24.35
C LYS A 343 0.73 5.82 -24.77
N GLY A 344 1.52 6.64 -25.46
CA GLY A 344 1.08 7.93 -26.01
C GLY A 344 0.91 9.02 -24.96
N ALA A 345 1.63 8.94 -23.83
CA ALA A 345 1.54 9.91 -22.75
C ALA A 345 1.82 11.37 -23.20
N ILE A 346 0.95 12.27 -22.76
CA ILE A 346 1.19 13.71 -22.73
C ILE A 346 2.20 13.98 -21.60
N THR A 347 3.29 14.67 -21.91
CA THR A 347 4.30 15.04 -20.91
C THR A 347 4.05 16.44 -20.36
N ALA A 348 4.67 16.75 -19.21
CA ALA A 348 4.60 18.09 -18.60
C ALA A 348 5.14 19.21 -19.51
N LYS A 349 5.97 18.89 -20.50
CA LYS A 349 6.51 19.86 -21.48
C LYS A 349 5.52 20.20 -22.59
N SER A 350 4.41 19.45 -22.71
CA SER A 350 3.39 19.72 -23.72
C SER A 350 2.68 21.06 -23.42
N PRO A 351 2.48 21.93 -24.41
CA PRO A 351 1.77 23.21 -24.22
C PRO A 351 0.29 23.03 -23.85
N LYS A 352 -0.24 21.82 -24.01
CA LYS A 352 -1.62 21.43 -23.67
C LYS A 352 -1.71 20.66 -22.34
N ALA A 353 -0.59 20.38 -21.69
CA ALA A 353 -0.60 19.66 -20.42
C ALA A 353 -1.11 20.57 -19.30
N ILE A 354 -2.01 20.03 -18.50
CA ILE A 354 -2.28 20.55 -17.17
C ILE A 354 -1.45 19.74 -16.20
N VAL A 355 -0.69 20.43 -15.35
CA VAL A 355 0.15 19.82 -14.33
C VAL A 355 -0.32 20.34 -12.97
N LEU A 356 -0.62 19.42 -12.07
CA LEU A 356 -0.92 19.70 -10.67
C LEU A 356 0.03 18.89 -9.80
N ASN A 357 0.26 19.33 -8.58
CA ASN A 357 1.00 18.50 -7.63
C ASN A 357 0.00 17.59 -6.90
N SER A 358 0.40 16.34 -6.68
CA SER A 358 -0.18 15.53 -5.61
C SER A 358 0.38 15.99 -4.26
N ALA A 359 -0.16 15.46 -3.16
CA ALA A 359 0.40 15.72 -1.84
C ALA A 359 1.80 15.10 -1.71
N THR A 360 1.95 13.78 -1.92
CA THR A 360 3.23 13.09 -1.64
C THR A 360 3.92 12.44 -2.85
N ARG A 361 3.27 12.40 -4.02
CA ARG A 361 3.72 11.63 -5.20
C ARG A 361 4.11 12.53 -6.38
N GLY A 362 4.60 13.75 -6.08
CA GLY A 362 5.09 14.69 -7.07
C GLY A 362 4.04 15.23 -8.05
N LYS A 363 4.50 15.66 -9.22
CA LYS A 363 3.68 16.31 -10.26
C LYS A 363 2.85 15.30 -11.05
N MET A 364 1.53 15.46 -11.03
CA MET A 364 0.59 14.74 -11.86
C MET A 364 0.35 15.47 -13.19
N VAL A 365 0.33 14.73 -14.30
CA VAL A 365 0.12 15.29 -15.64
C VAL A 365 -1.20 14.79 -16.21
N ALA A 366 -2.09 15.72 -16.57
CA ALA A 366 -3.37 15.38 -17.16
C ALA A 366 -3.21 14.74 -18.55
N GLN A 367 -3.73 13.52 -18.69
CA GLN A 367 -3.78 12.76 -19.92
C GLN A 367 -5.17 12.84 -20.54
N VAL A 368 -5.22 12.64 -21.86
CA VAL A 368 -6.48 12.57 -22.62
C VAL A 368 -6.59 11.23 -23.31
N ALA A 369 -7.71 10.53 -23.12
CA ALA A 369 -8.02 9.30 -23.85
C ALA A 369 -9.47 9.30 -24.35
N THR A 370 -9.67 8.98 -25.64
CA THR A 370 -11.00 8.88 -26.27
C THR A 370 -11.64 7.50 -26.13
N THR A 371 -10.85 6.50 -25.74
CA THR A 371 -11.29 5.12 -25.54
C THR A 371 -11.71 4.81 -24.10
N GLY A 372 -11.54 5.76 -23.17
CA GLY A 372 -11.71 5.49 -21.74
C GLY A 372 -10.64 4.55 -21.17
N LYS A 373 -9.56 4.28 -21.91
CA LYS A 373 -8.56 3.26 -21.53
C LYS A 373 -7.16 3.87 -21.55
N TRP A 374 -6.39 3.60 -20.49
CA TRP A 374 -4.94 3.80 -20.46
C TRP A 374 -4.25 2.45 -20.56
N VAL A 375 -3.42 2.26 -21.58
CA VAL A 375 -2.63 1.03 -21.76
C VAL A 375 -1.21 1.30 -21.27
N LEU A 376 -0.75 0.53 -20.29
CA LEU A 376 0.54 0.66 -19.66
C LEU A 376 1.39 -0.59 -19.91
N SER A 377 2.70 -0.40 -20.00
CA SER A 377 3.66 -1.47 -20.24
C SER A 377 4.70 -1.52 -19.12
N GLU A 378 4.79 -2.69 -18.49
CA GLU A 378 5.82 -3.06 -17.51
C GLU A 378 6.69 -4.14 -18.16
N PRO A 379 7.84 -3.76 -18.77
CA PRO A 379 8.72 -4.71 -19.42
C PRO A 379 9.35 -5.68 -18.41
N GLU A 380 9.86 -6.82 -18.90
CA GLU A 380 10.73 -7.68 -18.09
C GLU A 380 11.92 -6.88 -17.54
N ASP A 381 12.25 -7.14 -16.27
CA ASP A 381 13.46 -6.60 -15.65
C ASP A 381 14.66 -7.40 -16.15
N GLU A 382 15.81 -6.76 -16.33
CA GLU A 382 17.03 -7.44 -16.75
C GLU A 382 17.50 -8.45 -15.69
N LEU A 383 17.17 -8.20 -14.42
CA LEU A 383 17.39 -9.14 -13.34
C LEU A 383 16.25 -10.17 -13.31
N GLU A 384 16.50 -11.35 -13.87
CA GLU A 384 15.60 -12.50 -13.73
C GLU A 384 15.62 -13.05 -12.30
N VAL A 385 14.87 -12.41 -11.39
CA VAL A 385 14.79 -12.86 -10.00
C VAL A 385 13.96 -14.14 -9.91
N ASP A 386 14.57 -15.18 -9.34
CA ASP A 386 13.94 -16.46 -9.01
C ASP A 386 14.31 -16.84 -7.56
N PHE A 387 14.06 -18.09 -7.15
CA PHE A 387 14.41 -18.62 -5.82
C PHE A 387 15.84 -18.29 -5.38
N TYR A 388 16.78 -18.27 -6.32
CA TYR A 388 18.19 -18.01 -6.06
C TYR A 388 18.63 -16.66 -6.64
N PRO A 389 19.67 -16.02 -6.05
CA PRO A 389 20.35 -14.91 -6.69
C PRO A 389 20.86 -15.30 -8.08
N THR A 390 20.86 -14.34 -9.01
CA THR A 390 21.31 -14.54 -10.39
C THR A 390 22.81 -14.85 -10.48
N SER A 391 23.62 -14.32 -9.57
CA SER A 391 25.04 -14.67 -9.42
C SER A 391 25.22 -15.62 -8.24
N LYS A 392 26.06 -16.65 -8.41
CA LYS A 392 26.38 -17.62 -7.36
C LYS A 392 27.74 -17.31 -6.74
N PRO A 393 27.92 -17.55 -5.43
CA PRO A 393 29.23 -17.38 -4.82
C PRO A 393 30.22 -18.42 -5.39
N SER A 394 31.46 -18.02 -5.62
CA SER A 394 32.50 -18.94 -6.07
C SER A 394 32.89 -19.92 -4.95
N ALA A 395 33.39 -21.10 -5.31
CA ALA A 395 33.87 -22.08 -4.34
C ALA A 395 34.96 -21.51 -3.42
N GLU A 396 35.79 -20.60 -3.93
CA GLU A 396 36.80 -19.89 -3.15
C GLU A 396 36.17 -18.97 -2.09
N VAL A 397 35.17 -18.18 -2.46
CA VAL A 397 34.46 -17.31 -1.51
C VAL A 397 33.72 -18.14 -0.47
N VAL A 398 33.02 -19.21 -0.89
CA VAL A 398 32.33 -20.14 0.01
C VAL A 398 33.29 -20.71 1.07
N ALA A 399 34.50 -21.10 0.66
CA ALA A 399 35.54 -21.58 1.57
C ALA A 399 36.12 -20.46 2.44
N LYS A 400 36.44 -19.29 1.87
CA LYS A 400 37.04 -18.13 2.57
C LYS A 400 36.18 -17.67 3.75
N VAL A 401 34.86 -17.64 3.59
CA VAL A 401 33.93 -17.17 4.64
C VAL A 401 33.31 -18.30 5.48
N GLY A 402 33.75 -19.55 5.28
CA GLY A 402 33.25 -20.71 6.04
C GLY A 402 31.76 -21.01 5.83
N LEU A 403 31.18 -20.64 4.67
CA LEU A 403 29.73 -20.60 4.48
C LEU A 403 29.03 -21.95 4.69
N LEU A 404 29.64 -23.05 4.23
CA LEU A 404 29.09 -24.39 4.44
C LEU A 404 29.00 -24.77 5.92
N GLN A 405 30.04 -24.45 6.69
CA GLN A 405 30.08 -24.74 8.13
C GLN A 405 29.04 -23.89 8.88
N THR A 406 28.91 -22.60 8.53
CA THR A 406 27.89 -21.73 9.09
C THR A 406 26.48 -22.22 8.76
N LEU A 407 26.23 -22.66 7.52
CA LEU A 407 24.94 -23.21 7.12
C LEU A 407 24.57 -24.47 7.91
N GLN A 408 25.53 -25.37 8.13
CA GLN A 408 25.33 -26.56 8.96
C GLN A 408 24.95 -26.19 10.40
N ALA A 409 25.62 -25.19 10.98
CA ALA A 409 25.31 -24.69 12.32
C ALA A 409 23.92 -24.06 12.40
N ASP A 410 23.57 -23.17 11.47
CA ASP A 410 22.26 -22.51 11.43
C ASP A 410 21.11 -23.54 11.30
N ILE A 411 21.29 -24.60 10.51
CA ILE A 411 20.29 -25.68 10.37
C ILE A 411 20.18 -26.51 11.66
N ALA A 412 21.31 -26.76 12.33
CA ALA A 412 21.38 -27.54 13.56
C ALA A 412 20.80 -26.82 14.77
N ASP A 413 20.82 -25.48 14.78
CA ASP A 413 20.35 -24.63 15.88
C ASP A 413 18.88 -24.88 16.29
N HIS A 414 18.44 -24.37 17.43
CA HIS A 414 17.06 -24.52 17.88
C HIS A 414 16.10 -23.59 17.13
N TRP A 415 15.00 -24.13 16.60
CA TRP A 415 13.96 -23.39 15.87
C TRP A 415 12.58 -23.66 16.46
N ALA A 416 11.75 -22.62 16.54
CA ALA A 416 10.36 -22.71 16.96
C ALA A 416 9.51 -21.60 16.32
N LEU A 417 8.25 -21.92 16.05
CA LEU A 417 7.20 -20.97 15.67
C LEU A 417 6.23 -20.83 16.86
N ASN A 418 6.59 -20.00 17.84
CA ASN A 418 5.82 -19.81 19.08
C ASN A 418 5.79 -18.35 19.53
N LYS A 419 6.03 -17.42 18.61
CA LYS A 419 5.82 -16.00 18.89
C LYS A 419 4.30 -15.77 18.88
N THR A 420 3.79 -14.99 19.83
CA THR A 420 2.38 -14.59 19.91
C THR A 420 2.03 -13.54 18.83
N SER A 421 2.48 -13.79 17.59
CA SER A 421 2.37 -12.90 16.44
C SER A 421 2.59 -13.66 15.13
N TRP A 422 1.71 -13.43 14.15
CA TRP A 422 1.84 -13.99 12.80
C TRP A 422 3.02 -13.42 12.03
N TYR A 423 3.39 -12.17 12.31
CA TYR A 423 4.55 -11.49 11.72
C TYR A 423 5.86 -12.20 12.06
N PHE A 424 6.17 -12.33 13.36
CA PHE A 424 7.45 -12.90 13.79
C PHE A 424 7.54 -14.40 13.50
N ASN A 425 6.44 -15.16 13.58
CA ASN A 425 6.42 -16.55 13.15
C ASN A 425 6.69 -16.67 11.63
N GLY A 426 6.09 -15.79 10.82
CA GLY A 426 6.37 -15.70 9.39
C GLY A 426 7.85 -15.44 9.09
N LYS A 427 8.45 -14.45 9.77
CA LYS A 427 9.89 -14.14 9.64
C LYS A 427 10.76 -15.37 9.92
N GLN A 428 10.47 -16.09 11.01
CA GLN A 428 11.23 -17.30 11.36
C GLN A 428 11.06 -18.43 10.35
N TYR A 429 9.84 -18.60 9.81
CA TYR A 429 9.59 -19.59 8.78
C TYR A 429 10.34 -19.27 7.49
N GLN A 430 10.25 -18.05 6.95
CA GLN A 430 10.98 -17.68 5.74
C GLN A 430 12.49 -17.75 5.94
N LYS A 431 12.99 -17.33 7.10
CA LYS A 431 14.40 -17.46 7.47
C LYS A 431 14.86 -18.92 7.41
N TYR A 432 14.10 -19.85 8.00
CA TYR A 432 14.45 -21.27 7.97
C TYR A 432 14.31 -21.90 6.57
N ALA A 433 13.24 -21.56 5.85
CA ALA A 433 13.04 -22.04 4.47
C ALA A 433 14.18 -21.57 3.54
N SER A 434 14.70 -20.36 3.75
CA SER A 434 15.83 -19.82 3.00
C SER A 434 17.13 -20.60 3.25
N VAL A 435 17.40 -21.03 4.48
CA VAL A 435 18.58 -21.89 4.75
C VAL A 435 18.40 -23.31 4.16
N CYS A 436 17.18 -23.86 4.13
CA CYS A 436 16.93 -25.11 3.42
C CYS A 436 17.14 -24.95 1.91
N LEU A 437 16.77 -23.81 1.33
CA LEU A 437 17.02 -23.49 -0.07
C LEU A 437 18.53 -23.44 -0.38
N MET A 438 19.33 -22.85 0.52
CA MET A 438 20.80 -22.88 0.43
C MET A 438 21.36 -24.30 0.55
N ALA A 439 20.78 -25.15 1.41
CA ALA A 439 21.19 -26.55 1.54
C ALA A 439 20.89 -27.38 0.28
N ALA A 440 20.07 -26.88 -0.63
CA ALA A 440 19.86 -27.48 -1.95
C ALA A 440 20.84 -26.96 -3.02
N ASP A 441 21.51 -25.85 -2.78
CA ASP A 441 22.41 -25.19 -3.74
C ASP A 441 23.75 -25.91 -3.84
N SER A 442 24.03 -26.48 -5.01
CA SER A 442 25.28 -27.19 -5.26
C SER A 442 26.53 -26.30 -5.22
N ALA A 443 26.39 -24.97 -5.36
CA ALA A 443 27.50 -24.05 -5.16
C ALA A 443 28.00 -24.05 -3.70
N ILE A 444 27.14 -24.41 -2.74
CA ILE A 444 27.43 -24.39 -1.31
C ILE A 444 27.75 -25.78 -0.77
N VAL A 445 26.90 -26.76 -1.08
CA VAL A 445 26.98 -28.12 -0.48
C VAL A 445 27.51 -29.20 -1.43
N GLY A 446 27.80 -28.84 -2.68
CA GLY A 446 28.14 -29.81 -3.72
C GLY A 446 26.96 -30.73 -4.06
N LYS A 447 27.23 -32.03 -4.23
CA LYS A 447 26.20 -33.02 -4.61
C LYS A 447 25.50 -33.67 -3.42
N ASP A 448 25.94 -33.44 -2.19
CA ASP A 448 25.35 -34.06 -1.00
C ASP A 448 23.96 -33.48 -0.71
N LYS A 449 23.00 -34.36 -0.44
CA LYS A 449 21.61 -34.01 -0.12
C LYS A 449 21.24 -34.28 1.34
N LYS A 450 22.14 -34.85 2.15
CA LYS A 450 21.88 -35.15 3.57
C LYS A 450 21.50 -33.90 4.37
N LEU A 451 22.20 -32.78 4.14
CA LEU A 451 21.92 -31.53 4.83
C LEU A 451 20.53 -30.99 4.48
N LEU A 452 20.15 -31.04 3.19
CA LEU A 452 18.80 -30.69 2.74
C LEU A 452 17.74 -31.59 3.38
N SER A 453 17.94 -32.90 3.39
CA SER A 453 16.99 -33.83 4.02
C SER A 453 16.80 -33.54 5.51
N ALA A 454 17.89 -33.28 6.24
CA ALA A 454 17.82 -32.89 7.65
C ALA A 454 17.07 -31.56 7.86
N CYS A 455 17.32 -30.58 6.99
CA CYS A 455 16.63 -29.29 7.03
C CYS A 455 15.13 -29.44 6.79
N LEU A 456 14.73 -30.16 5.73
CA LEU A 456 13.33 -30.40 5.39
C LEU A 456 12.58 -31.14 6.50
N THR A 457 13.15 -32.19 7.09
CA THR A 457 12.52 -32.91 8.21
C THR A 457 12.24 -31.99 9.41
N LYS A 458 13.10 -31.00 9.68
CA LYS A 458 12.85 -30.02 10.75
C LYS A 458 11.79 -29.01 10.33
N LEU A 459 11.85 -28.52 9.09
CA LEU A 459 10.89 -27.56 8.55
C LEU A 459 9.46 -28.12 8.54
N GLU A 460 9.28 -29.37 8.12
CA GLU A 460 8.00 -30.08 8.11
C GLU A 460 7.37 -30.13 9.51
N LYS A 461 8.17 -30.39 10.55
CA LYS A 461 7.70 -30.41 11.95
C LYS A 461 7.31 -29.02 12.44
N LEU A 462 8.09 -27.99 12.08
CA LEU A 462 7.81 -26.61 12.46
C LEU A 462 6.46 -26.13 11.90
N LEU A 463 6.05 -26.62 10.73
CA LEU A 463 4.84 -26.17 10.06
C LEU A 463 3.55 -26.86 10.49
N VAL A 464 3.61 -27.94 11.26
CA VAL A 464 2.39 -28.64 11.71
C VAL A 464 1.37 -27.68 12.34
N PRO A 465 1.74 -26.79 13.30
CA PRO A 465 0.77 -25.86 13.89
C PRO A 465 0.21 -24.84 12.89
N PHE A 466 0.98 -24.43 11.90
CA PHE A 466 0.50 -23.55 10.83
C PHE A 466 -0.56 -24.24 9.97
N LEU A 467 -0.30 -25.47 9.53
CA LEU A 467 -1.22 -26.23 8.67
C LEU A 467 -2.55 -26.57 9.34
N ASP A 468 -2.50 -26.79 10.65
CA ASP A 468 -3.65 -27.12 11.48
C ASP A 468 -4.32 -25.88 12.09
N ASN A 469 -3.78 -24.68 11.82
CA ASN A 469 -4.20 -23.40 12.39
C ASN A 469 -4.28 -23.42 13.94
N THR A 470 -3.26 -24.00 14.57
CA THR A 470 -3.12 -24.13 16.03
C THR A 470 -1.98 -23.31 16.62
N LEU A 471 -1.38 -22.41 15.83
CA LEU A 471 -0.57 -21.32 16.37
C LEU A 471 -1.44 -20.47 17.32
N ASP A 472 -0.80 -19.86 18.33
CA ASP A 472 -1.46 -18.95 19.26
C ASP A 472 -0.94 -17.52 19.01
N PRO A 473 -1.78 -16.58 18.56
CA PRO A 473 -3.21 -16.71 18.25
C PRO A 473 -3.48 -17.45 16.91
N PRO A 474 -4.59 -18.20 16.76
CA PRO A 474 -4.98 -18.79 15.47
C PRO A 474 -5.52 -17.75 14.49
N LEU A 475 -5.67 -18.11 13.22
CA LEU A 475 -6.39 -17.29 12.24
C LEU A 475 -7.89 -17.53 12.29
N HIS A 476 -8.65 -16.44 12.23
CA HIS A 476 -10.09 -16.42 12.06
C HIS A 476 -10.44 -15.86 10.68
N TYR A 477 -11.64 -16.18 10.20
CA TYR A 477 -12.25 -15.45 9.08
C TYR A 477 -13.18 -14.38 9.64
N GLU A 478 -12.82 -13.11 9.44
CA GLU A 478 -13.57 -11.94 9.85
C GLU A 478 -14.67 -11.64 8.83
N THR A 479 -15.92 -11.54 9.30
CA THR A 479 -17.10 -11.52 8.42
C THR A 479 -17.64 -10.13 8.10
N SER A 480 -17.18 -9.06 8.76
CA SER A 480 -17.69 -7.70 8.55
C SER A 480 -17.12 -7.10 7.26
N TYR A 481 -15.82 -7.26 7.04
CA TYR A 481 -15.11 -6.82 5.83
C TYR A 481 -14.68 -7.98 4.94
N GLY A 482 -14.78 -9.23 5.43
CA GLY A 482 -14.50 -10.45 4.67
C GLY A 482 -13.01 -10.65 4.48
N GLY A 483 -12.35 -11.37 5.40
CA GLY A 483 -10.95 -11.73 5.22
C GLY A 483 -10.32 -12.55 6.34
N LEU A 484 -9.07 -12.93 6.16
CA LEU A 484 -8.32 -13.79 7.09
C LEU A 484 -7.52 -12.93 8.07
N VAL A 485 -7.74 -13.10 9.37
CA VAL A 485 -7.13 -12.28 10.41
C VAL A 485 -6.61 -13.10 11.58
N SER A 486 -5.57 -12.61 12.25
CA SER A 486 -5.15 -13.03 13.58
C SER A 486 -6.31 -12.88 14.56
N SER A 487 -6.51 -13.86 15.43
CA SER A 487 -7.58 -13.79 16.42
C SER A 487 -7.23 -12.90 17.62
N GLN A 488 -6.00 -12.36 17.68
CA GLN A 488 -5.47 -11.72 18.90
C GLN A 488 -6.35 -10.60 19.42
N SER A 489 -6.75 -9.66 18.56
CA SER A 489 -7.53 -8.49 18.98
C SER A 489 -8.88 -8.86 19.58
N PHE A 490 -9.50 -9.96 19.14
CA PHE A 490 -10.77 -10.43 19.72
C PHE A 490 -10.58 -10.98 21.14
N THR A 491 -9.43 -11.62 21.41
CA THR A 491 -9.09 -12.19 22.71
C THR A 491 -8.68 -11.09 23.70
N VAL A 492 -7.76 -10.20 23.30
CA VAL A 492 -7.22 -9.16 24.20
C VAL A 492 -8.00 -7.85 24.17
N LYS A 493 -8.97 -7.72 23.26
CA LYS A 493 -9.80 -6.51 23.05
C LYS A 493 -8.99 -5.26 22.73
N ASP A 494 -7.96 -5.43 21.91
CA ASP A 494 -7.08 -4.35 21.44
C ASP A 494 -6.87 -4.47 19.93
N VAL A 495 -7.31 -3.46 19.19
CA VAL A 495 -7.17 -3.38 17.73
C VAL A 495 -5.72 -3.22 17.27
N ASN A 496 -4.78 -2.90 18.17
CA ASN A 496 -3.36 -2.80 17.87
C ASN A 496 -2.60 -4.13 18.08
N ALA A 497 -3.27 -5.15 18.64
CA ALA A 497 -2.67 -6.47 18.82
C ALA A 497 -2.26 -7.07 17.47
N ASP A 498 -1.15 -7.82 17.47
CA ASP A 498 -0.49 -8.34 16.27
C ASP A 498 -0.33 -7.27 15.17
N PHE A 499 0.13 -6.07 15.55
CA PHE A 499 0.32 -4.92 14.66
C PHE A 499 -0.96 -4.43 13.96
N GLY A 500 -2.12 -4.77 14.53
CA GLY A 500 -3.43 -4.46 13.94
C GLY A 500 -3.85 -5.38 12.82
N ASN A 501 -3.31 -6.59 12.76
CA ASN A 501 -3.72 -7.60 11.78
C ASN A 501 -5.24 -7.85 11.82
N SER A 502 -5.89 -7.88 12.99
CA SER A 502 -7.36 -8.05 13.04
C SER A 502 -8.15 -6.91 12.39
N VAL A 503 -7.56 -5.72 12.25
CA VAL A 503 -8.13 -4.58 11.52
C VAL A 503 -7.47 -4.41 10.15
N TYR A 504 -6.99 -5.48 9.55
CA TYR A 504 -6.45 -5.54 8.18
C TYR A 504 -5.18 -4.71 7.96
N ASN A 505 -4.44 -4.39 9.03
CA ASN A 505 -3.09 -3.86 8.86
C ASN A 505 -2.17 -4.99 8.40
N ASP A 506 -1.29 -4.68 7.45
CA ASP A 506 -0.02 -5.39 7.25
C ASP A 506 -0.15 -6.86 6.84
N HIS A 507 -1.30 -7.29 6.30
CA HIS A 507 -1.45 -8.68 5.85
C HIS A 507 -0.48 -9.04 4.73
N HIS A 508 -0.18 -8.10 3.81
CA HIS A 508 0.84 -8.29 2.78
C HIS A 508 2.23 -8.51 3.40
N TYR A 509 2.59 -7.76 4.45
CA TYR A 509 3.85 -8.02 5.19
C TYR A 509 3.82 -9.38 5.87
N HIS A 510 2.82 -9.63 6.72
CA HIS A 510 2.72 -10.82 7.55
C HIS A 510 2.64 -12.08 6.68
N TYR A 511 1.66 -12.15 5.79
CA TYR A 511 1.39 -13.31 4.96
C TYR A 511 2.39 -13.45 3.82
N GLY A 512 3.07 -12.37 3.40
CA GLY A 512 4.15 -12.42 2.41
C GLY A 512 5.28 -13.35 2.84
N TYR A 513 5.59 -13.39 4.15
CA TYR A 513 6.56 -14.34 4.68
C TYR A 513 6.14 -15.80 4.48
N TRP A 514 4.88 -16.11 4.81
CA TRP A 514 4.33 -17.46 4.72
C TRP A 514 4.21 -17.93 3.27
N VAL A 515 3.75 -17.06 2.38
CA VAL A 515 3.64 -17.34 0.94
C VAL A 515 5.02 -17.62 0.35
N THR A 516 5.99 -16.74 0.59
CA THR A 516 7.35 -16.86 0.05
C THR A 516 8.06 -18.12 0.55
N ALA A 517 8.02 -18.36 1.86
CA ALA A 517 8.63 -19.54 2.48
C ALA A 517 8.00 -20.86 1.98
N SER A 518 6.68 -20.87 1.78
CA SER A 518 5.97 -22.04 1.29
C SER A 518 6.24 -22.33 -0.17
N ALA A 519 6.46 -21.30 -0.99
CA ALA A 519 6.94 -21.49 -2.35
C ALA A 519 8.32 -22.17 -2.35
N MET A 520 9.24 -21.75 -1.46
CA MET A 520 10.55 -22.38 -1.30
C MET A 520 10.42 -23.86 -0.88
N LEU A 521 9.61 -24.15 0.15
CA LEU A 521 9.36 -25.53 0.60
C LEU A 521 8.80 -26.39 -0.52
N LYS A 522 7.78 -25.92 -1.23
CA LYS A 522 7.15 -26.68 -2.33
C LYS A 522 8.12 -26.91 -3.50
N SER A 523 9.00 -25.96 -3.79
CA SER A 523 10.08 -26.16 -4.77
C SER A 523 11.05 -27.26 -4.35
N LEU A 524 11.37 -27.36 -3.06
CA LEU A 524 12.34 -28.31 -2.52
C LEU A 524 11.75 -29.71 -2.28
N HIS A 525 10.48 -29.78 -1.88
CA HIS A 525 9.81 -31.02 -1.50
C HIS A 525 8.37 -31.09 -2.04
N PRO A 526 8.16 -31.10 -3.37
CA PRO A 526 6.82 -31.01 -3.98
C PRO A 526 5.91 -32.23 -3.71
N LYS A 527 6.48 -33.32 -3.20
CA LYS A 527 5.76 -34.57 -2.88
C LYS A 527 5.59 -34.81 -1.37
N TRP A 528 5.83 -33.78 -0.54
CA TRP A 528 5.58 -33.87 0.89
C TRP A 528 4.12 -34.26 1.15
N GLU A 529 3.88 -35.15 2.12
CA GLU A 529 2.55 -35.73 2.36
C GLU A 529 1.48 -34.70 2.73
N ARG A 530 1.87 -33.59 3.38
CA ARG A 530 0.97 -32.50 3.80
C ARG A 530 0.91 -31.32 2.83
N ILE A 531 1.38 -31.49 1.59
CA ILE A 531 1.45 -30.39 0.61
C ILE A 531 0.07 -29.83 0.26
N LYS A 532 -1.00 -30.62 0.37
CA LYS A 532 -2.36 -30.15 0.09
C LYS A 532 -2.87 -29.20 1.17
N GLU A 533 -2.55 -29.46 2.43
CA GLU A 533 -2.85 -28.56 3.53
C GLU A 533 -2.05 -27.26 3.40
N LEU A 534 -0.78 -27.35 2.97
CA LEU A 534 0.03 -26.18 2.66
C LEU A 534 -0.62 -25.34 1.56
N ASP A 535 -1.02 -25.97 0.46
CA ASP A 535 -1.71 -25.30 -0.65
C ASP A 535 -2.97 -24.59 -0.19
N ARG A 536 -3.79 -25.24 0.64
CA ARG A 536 -5.00 -24.64 1.21
C ARG A 536 -4.69 -23.36 1.99
N MET A 537 -3.70 -23.39 2.89
CA MET A 537 -3.33 -22.21 3.68
C MET A 537 -2.82 -21.06 2.80
N ILE A 538 -1.98 -21.37 1.81
CA ILE A 538 -1.39 -20.34 0.95
C ILE A 538 -2.41 -19.73 -0.01
N TRP A 539 -3.33 -20.53 -0.57
CA TRP A 539 -4.42 -19.95 -1.37
C TRP A 539 -5.35 -19.05 -0.55
N MET A 540 -5.58 -19.37 0.73
CA MET A 540 -6.34 -18.49 1.63
C MET A 540 -5.65 -17.14 1.86
N MET A 541 -4.33 -17.15 2.10
CA MET A 541 -3.53 -15.92 2.25
C MET A 541 -3.46 -15.10 0.96
N LEU A 542 -3.30 -15.75 -0.20
CA LEU A 542 -3.29 -15.07 -1.50
C LEU A 542 -4.65 -14.44 -1.82
N ARG A 543 -5.76 -15.13 -1.53
CA ARG A 543 -7.11 -14.57 -1.66
C ARG A 543 -7.31 -13.36 -0.77
N ASP A 544 -6.82 -13.42 0.47
CA ASP A 544 -6.97 -12.30 1.40
C ASP A 544 -6.24 -11.03 0.95
N VAL A 545 -5.00 -11.16 0.47
CA VAL A 545 -4.17 -9.99 0.14
C VAL A 545 -4.38 -9.51 -1.30
N ALA A 546 -4.53 -10.44 -2.24
CA ALA A 546 -4.39 -10.18 -3.67
C ALA A 546 -5.41 -10.92 -4.56
N ASN A 547 -6.60 -11.26 -4.03
CA ASN A 547 -7.69 -11.79 -4.86
C ASN A 547 -7.90 -10.89 -6.10
N PRO A 548 -7.80 -11.41 -7.33
CA PRO A 548 -7.81 -10.57 -8.52
C PRO A 548 -9.21 -10.36 -9.10
N SER A 549 -10.25 -10.92 -8.48
CA SER A 549 -11.60 -10.97 -9.05
C SER A 549 -12.69 -10.65 -8.05
N THR A 550 -13.71 -9.89 -8.48
CA THR A 550 -14.94 -9.72 -7.71
C THR A 550 -15.82 -10.97 -7.67
N ASP A 551 -15.48 -12.02 -8.44
CA ASP A 551 -16.21 -13.29 -8.46
C ASP A 551 -15.95 -14.14 -7.21
N ASP A 552 -14.89 -13.85 -6.42
CA ASP A 552 -14.72 -14.44 -5.09
C ASP A 552 -15.62 -13.69 -4.10
N PRO A 553 -16.70 -14.31 -3.57
CA PRO A 553 -17.66 -13.62 -2.71
C PRO A 553 -17.17 -13.50 -1.25
N PHE A 554 -15.94 -13.94 -0.95
CA PHE A 554 -15.38 -13.97 0.41
C PHE A 554 -14.23 -12.99 0.63
N PHE A 555 -13.59 -12.50 -0.43
CA PHE A 555 -12.44 -11.59 -0.31
C PHE A 555 -12.56 -10.41 -1.28
N PRO A 556 -12.23 -9.18 -0.86
CA PRO A 556 -12.27 -8.04 -1.76
C PRO A 556 -11.15 -8.13 -2.81
N GLN A 557 -11.40 -7.54 -3.97
CA GLN A 557 -10.41 -7.48 -5.04
C GLN A 557 -9.20 -6.61 -4.63
N PHE A 558 -7.99 -7.17 -4.79
CA PHE A 558 -6.70 -6.56 -4.49
C PHE A 558 -6.71 -5.75 -3.19
N ARG A 559 -6.93 -6.39 -2.03
CA ARG A 559 -7.08 -5.70 -0.73
C ARG A 559 -6.04 -4.61 -0.52
N HIS A 560 -4.76 -4.97 -0.64
CA HIS A 560 -3.62 -4.08 -0.38
C HIS A 560 -3.15 -3.32 -1.63
N PHE A 561 -3.02 -4.01 -2.77
CA PHE A 561 -2.41 -3.42 -3.96
C PHE A 561 -3.33 -2.40 -4.63
N SER A 562 -2.73 -1.30 -5.11
CA SER A 562 -3.40 -0.36 -6.01
C SER A 562 -2.67 -0.29 -7.33
N PHE A 563 -3.30 -0.73 -8.43
CA PHE A 563 -2.74 -0.58 -9.78
C PHE A 563 -2.59 0.88 -10.24
N TYR A 564 -3.27 1.82 -9.57
CA TYR A 564 -3.08 3.25 -9.82
C TYR A 564 -1.87 3.82 -9.06
N LEU A 565 -1.55 3.31 -7.87
CA LEU A 565 -0.39 3.78 -7.10
C LEU A 565 0.88 2.99 -7.44
N GLY A 566 0.69 1.76 -7.92
CA GLY A 566 1.72 0.78 -8.18
C GLY A 566 2.29 0.11 -6.93
N HIS A 567 1.74 0.38 -5.74
CA HIS A 567 2.22 -0.17 -4.47
C HIS A 567 1.03 -0.48 -3.54
N SER A 568 1.33 -1.14 -2.43
CA SER A 568 0.34 -1.48 -1.40
C SER A 568 0.07 -0.35 -0.42
N TYR A 569 -1.04 -0.48 0.31
CA TYR A 569 -1.23 0.22 1.58
C TYR A 569 -1.13 -0.76 2.75
N SER A 570 -0.49 -0.31 3.82
CA SER A 570 -0.30 -1.01 5.08
C SER A 570 -1.57 -1.04 5.92
N HIS A 571 -2.04 0.14 6.34
CA HIS A 571 -3.14 0.24 7.30
C HIS A 571 -4.52 -0.05 6.69
N GLY A 572 -5.27 -0.94 7.35
CA GLY A 572 -6.59 -1.43 6.96
C GLY A 572 -7.74 -0.57 7.47
N VAL A 573 -8.58 -1.08 8.37
CA VAL A 573 -9.77 -0.36 8.87
C VAL A 573 -9.47 0.60 10.03
N THR A 574 -8.25 1.12 10.08
CA THR A 574 -7.82 2.16 11.02
C THR A 574 -8.02 3.55 10.37
N PRO A 575 -8.81 4.45 10.98
CA PRO A 575 -9.00 5.79 10.45
C PRO A 575 -7.79 6.68 10.76
N MET A 576 -7.26 7.38 9.75
CA MET A 576 -6.01 8.16 9.87
C MET A 576 -6.16 9.52 9.22
N LEU A 577 -5.82 10.61 9.93
CA LEU A 577 -5.90 11.97 9.38
C LEU A 577 -5.00 12.13 8.15
N ASP A 578 -3.80 11.53 8.21
CA ASP A 578 -2.78 11.59 7.17
C ASP A 578 -3.08 10.70 5.93
N GLY A 579 -4.19 9.96 5.98
CA GLY A 579 -4.53 8.95 4.97
C GLY A 579 -3.82 7.63 5.24
N LYS A 580 -3.83 6.75 4.23
CA LYS A 580 -3.21 5.43 4.34
C LYS A 580 -1.72 5.54 4.11
N ASP A 581 -0.96 4.64 4.73
CA ASP A 581 0.50 4.60 4.68
C ASP A 581 1.05 3.30 4.11
N GLU A 582 2.36 3.31 3.86
CA GLU A 582 3.22 2.18 3.55
C GLU A 582 4.60 2.52 4.13
N GLU A 583 5.22 1.59 4.86
CA GLU A 583 6.53 1.80 5.50
C GLU A 583 7.54 0.83 4.92
N SER A 584 7.28 -0.47 5.04
CA SER A 584 8.24 -1.53 4.75
C SER A 584 8.15 -1.98 3.30
N THR A 585 8.72 -1.16 2.40
CA THR A 585 8.66 -1.43 0.96
C THR A 585 9.27 -2.77 0.57
N SER A 586 10.25 -3.28 1.32
CA SER A 586 10.86 -4.58 1.05
C SER A 586 9.99 -5.76 1.49
N GLU A 587 9.09 -5.59 2.46
CA GLU A 587 8.09 -6.59 2.82
C GLU A 587 6.91 -6.60 1.84
N ASP A 588 6.51 -5.44 1.32
CA ASP A 588 5.54 -5.33 0.20
C ASP A 588 6.03 -6.11 -1.03
N VAL A 589 7.29 -5.89 -1.41
CA VAL A 589 7.96 -6.60 -2.51
C VAL A 589 8.04 -8.11 -2.24
N ASN A 590 8.31 -8.51 -0.99
CA ASN A 590 8.43 -9.92 -0.62
C ASN A 590 7.12 -10.67 -0.86
N PHE A 591 5.95 -10.05 -0.62
CA PHE A 591 4.66 -10.67 -0.92
C PHE A 591 4.51 -10.99 -2.41
N TYR A 592 4.73 -10.02 -3.30
CA TYR A 592 4.55 -10.24 -4.76
C TYR A 592 5.62 -11.15 -5.36
N TYR A 593 6.83 -11.13 -4.78
CA TYR A 593 7.84 -12.15 -5.05
C TYR A 593 7.35 -13.54 -4.68
N GLY A 594 6.82 -13.72 -3.46
CA GLY A 594 6.21 -14.98 -3.03
C GLY A 594 5.06 -15.42 -3.92
N MET A 595 4.17 -14.51 -4.35
CA MET A 595 3.07 -14.80 -5.26
C MET A 595 3.57 -15.29 -6.63
N LYS A 596 4.57 -14.63 -7.22
CA LYS A 596 5.22 -15.09 -8.45
C LYS A 596 5.76 -16.51 -8.28
N LEU A 597 6.55 -16.75 -7.24
CA LEU A 597 7.16 -18.05 -6.96
C LEU A 597 6.09 -19.13 -6.73
N TRP A 598 5.02 -18.80 -6.00
CA TRP A 598 3.91 -19.71 -5.75
C TRP A 598 3.21 -20.12 -7.04
N GLY A 599 2.97 -19.17 -7.95
CA GLY A 599 2.45 -19.46 -9.29
C GLY A 599 3.31 -20.49 -10.04
N GLN A 600 4.63 -20.35 -9.97
CA GLN A 600 5.58 -21.31 -10.58
C GLN A 600 5.44 -22.71 -9.98
N VAL A 601 5.55 -22.85 -8.66
CA VAL A 601 5.56 -24.17 -7.99
C VAL A 601 4.17 -24.83 -7.91
N SER A 602 3.10 -24.05 -8.05
CA SER A 602 1.73 -24.55 -8.19
C SER A 602 1.32 -24.80 -9.64
N SER A 603 2.22 -24.56 -10.60
CA SER A 603 1.97 -24.65 -12.04
C SER A 603 0.78 -23.80 -12.52
N ASN A 604 0.53 -22.67 -11.84
CA ASN A 604 -0.50 -21.70 -12.19
C ASN A 604 0.14 -20.47 -12.87
N LYS A 605 0.21 -20.52 -14.21
CA LYS A 605 0.87 -19.49 -15.02
C LYS A 605 0.20 -18.11 -14.92
N ALA A 606 -1.12 -18.06 -14.76
CA ALA A 606 -1.83 -16.78 -14.60
C ALA A 606 -1.43 -16.08 -13.29
N VAL A 607 -1.32 -16.84 -12.20
CA VAL A 607 -0.85 -16.32 -10.90
C VAL A 607 0.62 -15.93 -10.95
N GLU A 608 1.48 -16.73 -11.60
CA GLU A 608 2.88 -16.37 -11.81
C GLU A 608 3.03 -15.05 -12.57
N ASP A 609 2.31 -14.90 -13.69
CA ASP A 609 2.41 -13.73 -14.55
C ASP A 609 1.82 -12.48 -13.89
N LEU A 610 0.69 -12.61 -13.20
CA LEU A 610 0.11 -11.52 -12.41
C LEU A 610 1.05 -11.10 -11.28
N GLY A 611 1.57 -12.06 -10.50
CA GLY A 611 2.55 -11.79 -9.44
C GLY A 611 3.81 -11.10 -9.97
N SER A 612 4.31 -11.55 -11.13
CA SER A 612 5.46 -10.92 -11.80
C SER A 612 5.18 -9.50 -12.30
N LEU A 613 3.98 -9.25 -12.84
CA LEU A 613 3.57 -7.92 -13.26
C LEU A 613 3.51 -6.96 -12.06
N MET A 614 2.80 -7.37 -11.01
CA MET A 614 2.63 -6.58 -9.78
C MET A 614 3.98 -6.28 -9.13
N LEU A 615 4.88 -7.27 -9.07
CA LEU A 615 6.23 -7.10 -8.54
C LEU A 615 7.06 -6.03 -9.27
N ARG A 616 7.02 -6.00 -10.61
CA ARG A 616 7.76 -5.00 -11.41
C ARG A 616 7.16 -3.60 -11.30
N LEU A 617 5.83 -3.52 -11.31
CA LEU A 617 5.12 -2.27 -11.06
C LEU A 617 5.45 -1.72 -9.65
N ASN A 618 5.47 -2.60 -8.65
CA ASN A 618 5.85 -2.30 -7.28
C ASN A 618 7.29 -1.79 -7.17
N ALA A 619 8.26 -2.48 -7.76
CA ALA A 619 9.64 -2.02 -7.81
C ALA A 619 9.78 -0.63 -8.49
N ARG A 620 9.02 -0.37 -9.57
CA ARG A 620 9.01 0.95 -10.23
C ARG A 620 8.46 2.03 -9.30
N ALA A 621 7.33 1.79 -8.64
CA ALA A 621 6.73 2.73 -7.70
C ALA A 621 7.66 3.02 -6.51
N ILE A 622 8.25 1.98 -5.92
CA ILE A 622 9.20 2.08 -4.79
C ILE A 622 10.42 2.93 -5.16
N ARG A 623 11.06 2.65 -6.29
CA ARG A 623 12.20 3.46 -6.81
C ARG A 623 11.80 4.90 -7.18
N THR A 624 10.51 5.17 -7.38
CA THR A 624 10.03 6.52 -7.71
C THR A 624 9.73 7.34 -6.46
N TYR A 625 9.06 6.75 -5.46
CA TYR A 625 8.46 7.49 -4.35
C TYR A 625 9.05 7.20 -2.97
N PHE A 626 9.82 6.13 -2.80
CA PHE A 626 10.29 5.71 -1.48
C PHE A 626 11.81 5.72 -1.39
N LEU A 627 12.48 5.18 -2.42
CA LEU A 627 13.95 5.13 -2.50
C LEU A 627 14.45 6.26 -3.41
N MET A 628 14.83 7.36 -2.79
CA MET A 628 15.20 8.62 -3.44
C MET A 628 16.70 8.63 -3.77
N THR A 629 17.04 8.61 -5.06
CA THR A 629 18.36 9.05 -5.52
C THR A 629 18.48 10.57 -5.35
N SER A 630 19.71 11.10 -5.30
CA SER A 630 19.95 12.53 -5.03
C SER A 630 19.34 13.48 -6.11
N ASP A 631 19.00 12.95 -7.29
CA ASP A 631 18.32 13.64 -8.39
C ASP A 631 16.79 13.49 -8.37
N ASN A 632 16.21 12.91 -7.31
CA ASN A 632 14.77 12.74 -7.18
C ASN A 632 14.04 14.10 -7.21
N THR A 633 12.99 14.19 -8.04
CA THR A 633 12.17 15.40 -8.19
C THR A 633 10.74 15.24 -7.68
N ILE A 634 10.46 14.16 -6.96
CA ILE A 634 9.13 13.86 -6.41
C ILE A 634 8.93 14.62 -5.11
N HIS A 635 9.90 14.53 -4.21
CA HIS A 635 9.84 15.13 -2.87
C HIS A 635 10.45 16.54 -2.85
N PRO A 636 10.17 17.34 -1.81
CA PRO A 636 10.85 18.62 -1.59
C PRO A 636 12.37 18.45 -1.57
N THR A 637 13.09 19.43 -2.10
CA THR A 637 14.56 19.42 -2.16
C THR A 637 15.23 19.28 -0.79
N GLU A 638 14.56 19.75 0.26
CA GLU A 638 14.98 19.67 1.65
C GLU A 638 14.75 18.27 2.26
N PHE A 639 13.91 17.43 1.65
CA PHE A 639 13.62 16.07 2.14
C PHE A 639 14.37 14.97 1.38
N VAL A 640 14.69 15.18 0.11
CA VAL A 640 15.45 14.24 -0.74
C VAL A 640 16.77 13.75 -0.11
N PRO A 641 17.55 14.57 0.63
CA PRO A 641 18.78 14.11 1.27
C PRO A 641 18.63 12.97 2.28
N ASN A 642 17.41 12.64 2.71
CA ASN A 642 17.15 11.48 3.57
C ASN A 642 17.31 10.12 2.83
N HIS A 643 17.32 10.11 1.50
CA HIS A 643 17.33 8.93 0.62
C HIS A 643 16.16 7.94 0.74
N VAL A 644 15.51 7.83 1.90
CA VAL A 644 14.31 7.04 2.11
C VAL A 644 13.22 7.90 2.73
N THR A 645 11.96 7.59 2.41
CA THR A 645 10.83 8.34 2.98
C THR A 645 10.58 8.08 4.45
N GLY A 646 11.02 6.93 4.97
CA GLY A 646 10.49 6.37 6.22
C GLY A 646 9.02 5.98 6.03
N ILE A 647 8.14 6.40 6.92
CA ILE A 647 6.70 6.15 6.82
C ILE A 647 6.09 7.09 5.76
N PHE A 648 5.48 6.51 4.73
CA PHE A 648 4.94 7.25 3.59
C PHE A 648 3.41 7.21 3.57
N PHE A 649 2.78 8.33 3.89
CA PHE A 649 1.33 8.51 3.88
C PHE A 649 0.85 9.13 2.56
N ASP A 650 -0.47 9.21 2.41
CA ASP A 650 -1.07 9.93 1.31
C ASP A 650 -0.82 11.43 1.33
N ASN A 651 -0.76 12.06 2.50
CA ASN A 651 -0.51 13.51 2.63
C ASN A 651 0.86 13.89 3.19
N LYS A 652 1.61 12.93 3.74
CA LYS A 652 2.83 13.14 4.53
C LYS A 652 3.92 12.13 4.15
N ALA A 653 5.17 12.56 4.21
CA ALA A 653 6.31 11.65 4.28
C ALA A 653 7.11 11.99 5.54
N ALA A 654 7.47 10.98 6.32
CA ALA A 654 8.15 11.14 7.60
C ALA A 654 9.33 10.20 7.72
N TYR A 655 10.54 10.77 7.78
CA TYR A 655 11.79 10.06 7.99
C TYR A 655 11.88 9.53 9.44
N ALA A 656 11.09 8.50 9.70
CA ALA A 656 10.88 7.85 10.98
C ALA A 656 10.48 6.39 10.73
N THR A 657 10.37 5.61 11.81
CA THR A 657 9.64 4.34 11.79
C THR A 657 8.61 4.28 12.91
N TRP A 658 7.71 3.30 12.86
CA TRP A 658 6.75 3.04 13.94
C TRP A 658 7.40 2.57 15.26
N PHE A 659 8.68 2.20 15.25
CA PHE A 659 9.34 1.54 16.39
C PHE A 659 10.71 2.11 16.80
N SER A 660 11.34 2.96 15.98
CA SER A 660 12.67 3.52 16.25
C SER A 660 12.97 4.78 15.43
N GLY A 661 13.53 5.81 16.08
CA GLY A 661 14.06 6.99 15.40
C GLY A 661 15.50 6.84 14.90
N GLU A 662 16.11 5.66 15.08
CA GLU A 662 17.51 5.44 14.71
C GLU A 662 17.64 5.34 13.18
N LYS A 663 18.58 6.09 12.58
CA LYS A 663 18.77 6.10 11.12
C LYS A 663 19.02 4.70 10.55
N TYR A 664 19.79 3.86 11.23
CA TYR A 664 20.01 2.49 10.76
C TYR A 664 18.72 1.66 10.72
N ALA A 665 17.73 1.95 11.57
CA ALA A 665 16.42 1.29 11.55
C ALA A 665 15.53 1.86 10.43
N ILE A 666 15.49 3.20 10.27
CA ILE A 666 14.75 3.88 9.20
C ILE A 666 15.18 3.41 7.80
N HIS A 667 16.47 3.18 7.61
CA HIS A 667 16.99 2.61 6.37
C HIS A 667 16.86 1.08 6.32
N GLY A 668 17.14 0.41 7.43
CA GLY A 668 17.15 -1.05 7.53
C GLY A 668 15.78 -1.70 7.30
N ILE A 669 14.68 -1.02 7.68
CA ILE A 669 13.32 -1.52 7.41
C ILE A 669 13.05 -1.68 5.91
N GLN A 670 13.71 -0.88 5.07
CA GLN A 670 13.64 -0.95 3.60
C GLN A 670 14.53 -2.06 2.99
N MET A 671 15.15 -2.90 3.83
CA MET A 671 16.08 -3.96 3.44
C MET A 671 15.61 -5.36 3.87
N ILE A 672 14.54 -5.47 4.67
CA ILE A 672 14.04 -6.75 5.19
C ILE A 672 12.82 -7.26 4.41
N PRO A 673 12.66 -8.57 4.21
CA PRO A 673 13.67 -9.61 4.43
C PRO A 673 14.79 -9.58 3.39
N VAL A 674 15.96 -10.07 3.81
CA VAL A 674 17.07 -10.33 2.91
C VAL A 674 16.72 -11.49 1.98
N SER A 675 16.70 -11.22 0.68
CA SER A 675 16.36 -12.18 -0.38
C SER A 675 16.89 -11.69 -1.74
N PRO A 676 16.90 -12.57 -2.77
CA PRO A 676 17.35 -12.19 -4.12
C PRO A 676 16.61 -10.98 -4.69
N ILE A 677 15.34 -10.78 -4.32
CA ILE A 677 14.50 -9.71 -4.86
C ILE A 677 14.95 -8.31 -4.42
N ASN A 678 15.70 -8.17 -3.32
CA ASN A 678 16.18 -6.85 -2.89
C ASN A 678 17.08 -6.20 -3.95
N ALA A 679 17.83 -7.00 -4.74
CA ALA A 679 18.71 -6.48 -5.79
C ALA A 679 17.95 -5.86 -6.97
N MET A 680 16.73 -6.30 -7.22
CA MET A 680 15.84 -5.63 -8.16
C MET A 680 15.52 -4.25 -7.60
N VAL A 681 14.90 -4.17 -6.43
CA VAL A 681 14.36 -2.88 -5.94
C VAL A 681 15.47 -1.88 -5.59
N ARG A 682 16.52 -2.32 -4.87
CA ARG A 682 17.63 -1.49 -4.40
C ARG A 682 18.80 -1.53 -5.39
N THR A 683 18.76 -0.64 -6.38
CA THR A 683 19.81 -0.54 -7.40
C THR A 683 21.16 -0.18 -6.80
N THR A 684 22.28 -0.63 -7.41
CA THR A 684 23.63 -0.28 -6.95
C THR A 684 23.86 1.23 -6.86
N LYS A 685 23.33 2.02 -7.81
CA LYS A 685 23.39 3.49 -7.77
C LYS A 685 22.76 4.03 -6.48
N PHE A 686 21.56 3.57 -6.15
CA PHE A 686 20.86 4.00 -4.94
C PHE A 686 21.61 3.58 -3.67
N VAL A 687 22.05 2.33 -3.61
CA VAL A 687 22.80 1.80 -2.46
C VAL A 687 24.10 2.60 -2.24
N GLN A 688 24.82 2.95 -3.30
CA GLN A 688 26.03 3.77 -3.21
C GLN A 688 25.74 5.15 -2.61
N GLN A 689 24.73 5.86 -3.14
CA GLN A 689 24.35 7.19 -2.64
C GLN A 689 23.92 7.14 -1.17
N GLU A 690 23.01 6.23 -0.83
CA GLU A 690 22.56 6.03 0.55
C GLU A 690 23.72 5.70 1.50
N TRP A 691 24.66 4.86 1.05
CA TRP A 691 25.80 4.46 1.84
C TRP A 691 26.76 5.62 2.10
N ASP A 692 27.14 6.35 1.06
CA ASP A 692 28.09 7.46 1.12
C ASP A 692 27.52 8.64 1.90
N ASP A 693 26.22 8.94 1.70
CA ASP A 693 25.59 10.11 2.28
C ASP A 693 25.17 9.88 3.73
N ILE A 694 24.72 8.66 4.10
CA ILE A 694 24.14 8.40 5.42
C ILE A 694 24.78 7.23 6.16
N LEU A 695 24.74 6.01 5.60
CA LEU A 695 24.97 4.79 6.38
C LEU A 695 26.42 4.63 6.83
N SER A 696 27.38 4.97 5.98
CA SER A 696 28.82 4.90 6.29
C SER A 696 29.25 5.79 7.46
N LYS A 697 28.43 6.80 7.78
CA LYS A 697 28.67 7.79 8.85
C LYS A 697 27.97 7.44 10.16
N GLN A 698 27.12 6.41 10.17
CA GLN A 698 26.42 6.02 11.39
C GLN A 698 27.38 5.34 12.38
N PRO A 699 27.29 5.63 13.70
CA PRO A 699 28.15 5.01 14.72
C PRO A 699 28.19 3.49 14.66
N ILE A 700 27.04 2.85 14.38
CA ILE A 700 26.95 1.40 14.21
C ILE A 700 27.91 0.85 13.14
N VAL A 701 28.20 1.63 12.09
CA VAL A 701 29.12 1.29 11.00
C VAL A 701 30.54 1.76 11.30
N THR A 702 30.74 3.01 11.71
CA THR A 702 32.08 3.58 11.93
C THR A 702 32.83 2.92 13.09
N GLU A 703 32.10 2.51 14.12
CA GLU A 703 32.66 1.80 15.28
C GLU A 703 32.62 0.28 15.10
N SER A 704 32.09 -0.21 13.95
CA SER A 704 31.86 -1.63 13.70
C SER A 704 31.16 -2.31 14.88
N ASN A 705 30.05 -1.72 15.35
CA ASN A 705 29.34 -2.21 16.52
C ASN A 705 28.63 -3.54 16.21
N THR A 706 29.37 -4.65 16.35
CA THR A 706 28.90 -6.01 16.07
C THR A 706 27.83 -6.48 17.04
N THR A 707 27.59 -5.80 18.17
CA THR A 707 26.53 -6.16 19.11
C THR A 707 25.15 -5.68 18.67
N ASN A 708 25.09 -4.65 17.81
CA ASN A 708 23.83 -4.17 17.25
C ASN A 708 23.49 -4.97 15.98
N ALA A 709 22.40 -5.75 16.07
CA ALA A 709 22.00 -6.69 15.05
C ALA A 709 21.68 -6.04 13.68
N TRP A 710 21.28 -4.76 13.66
CA TRP A 710 21.00 -4.03 12.41
C TRP A 710 22.24 -3.88 11.52
N LEU A 711 23.45 -3.93 12.09
CA LEU A 711 24.69 -3.87 11.32
C LEU A 711 24.75 -4.97 10.25
N SER A 712 24.25 -6.18 10.57
CA SER A 712 24.22 -7.29 9.61
C SER A 712 23.43 -6.96 8.35
N LEU A 713 22.27 -6.31 8.49
CA LEU A 713 21.44 -5.89 7.36
C LEU A 713 22.15 -4.84 6.51
N LEU A 714 22.72 -3.83 7.17
CA LEU A 714 23.45 -2.77 6.49
C LEU A 714 24.64 -3.33 5.69
N LEU A 715 25.36 -4.32 6.24
CA LEU A 715 26.48 -4.96 5.55
C LEU A 715 26.02 -5.82 4.37
N VAL A 716 24.89 -6.52 4.44
CA VAL A 716 24.34 -7.24 3.28
C VAL A 716 23.94 -6.27 2.16
N ASN A 717 23.41 -5.09 2.51
CA ASN A 717 23.16 -4.02 1.55
C ASN A 717 24.47 -3.47 0.97
N ARG A 718 25.47 -3.18 1.83
CA ARG A 718 26.81 -2.72 1.44
C ARG A 718 27.49 -3.66 0.43
N ALA A 719 27.22 -4.95 0.48
CA ALA A 719 27.84 -5.90 -0.43
C ALA A 719 27.54 -5.61 -1.92
N ALA A 720 26.53 -4.80 -2.23
CA ALA A 720 26.28 -4.32 -3.60
C ALA A 720 27.33 -3.29 -4.10
N VAL A 721 28.06 -2.64 -3.18
CA VAL A 721 29.08 -1.63 -3.47
C VAL A 721 30.49 -2.08 -3.07
N ASP A 722 30.63 -2.77 -1.94
CA ASP A 722 31.90 -3.26 -1.40
C ASP A 722 31.69 -4.61 -0.72
N GLN A 723 31.71 -5.67 -1.54
CA GLN A 723 31.47 -7.05 -1.11
C GLN A 723 32.56 -7.58 -0.19
N GLU A 724 33.83 -7.24 -0.44
CA GLU A 724 34.93 -7.79 0.35
C GLU A 724 34.89 -7.28 1.80
N ASP A 725 34.69 -5.98 2.00
CA ASP A 725 34.52 -5.41 3.35
C ASP A 725 33.28 -5.99 4.04
N ALA A 726 32.16 -6.05 3.32
CA ALA A 726 30.91 -6.59 3.84
C ALA A 726 31.05 -8.04 4.30
N LEU A 727 31.62 -8.92 3.47
CA LEU A 727 31.83 -10.33 3.79
C LEU A 727 32.79 -10.53 4.97
N THR A 728 33.78 -9.66 5.10
CA THR A 728 34.71 -9.70 6.24
C THR A 728 33.98 -9.40 7.55
N LYS A 729 33.23 -8.29 7.59
CA LYS A 729 32.52 -7.86 8.81
C LYS A 729 31.32 -8.74 9.17
N LEU A 730 30.66 -9.33 8.17
CA LEU A 730 29.51 -10.22 8.39
C LEU A 730 29.87 -11.52 9.13
N GLN A 731 31.14 -11.92 9.17
CA GLN A 731 31.57 -13.09 9.94
C GLN A 731 31.44 -12.88 11.45
N GLU A 732 31.50 -11.63 11.91
CA GLU A 732 31.52 -11.27 13.35
C GLU A 732 30.24 -10.54 13.80
N ALA A 733 29.50 -9.92 12.89
CA ALA A 733 28.29 -9.15 13.24
C ALA A 733 27.19 -10.00 13.91
N THR A 734 26.43 -9.42 14.85
CA THR A 734 25.20 -10.03 15.35
C THR A 734 24.13 -9.99 14.27
N MET A 735 23.35 -11.05 14.13
CA MET A 735 22.31 -11.15 13.10
C MET A 735 20.99 -10.58 13.59
N VAL A 736 20.29 -9.85 12.72
CA VAL A 736 18.90 -9.46 12.98
C VAL A 736 17.98 -10.69 13.09
N ASP A 737 16.86 -10.56 13.78
CA ASP A 737 15.92 -11.65 14.07
C ASP A 737 15.53 -12.47 12.82
N GLY A 738 15.26 -11.81 11.69
CA GLY A 738 14.89 -12.41 10.41
C GLY A 738 16.05 -12.89 9.53
N LEU A 739 17.30 -12.88 10.02
CA LEU A 739 18.49 -13.22 9.23
C LEU A 739 19.38 -14.24 9.94
N THR A 740 19.87 -15.24 9.22
CA THR A 740 20.94 -16.13 9.70
C THR A 740 22.28 -15.69 9.13
N ARG A 741 23.38 -16.05 9.79
CA ARG A 741 24.72 -15.69 9.30
C ARG A 741 25.02 -16.31 7.94
N SER A 742 24.64 -17.57 7.71
CA SER A 742 24.81 -18.21 6.41
C SER A 742 24.03 -17.46 5.31
N LEU A 743 22.77 -17.15 5.54
CA LEU A 743 21.95 -16.37 4.60
C LEU A 743 22.53 -14.97 4.31
N ALA A 744 23.05 -14.29 5.32
CA ALA A 744 23.71 -12.99 5.16
C ALA A 744 24.93 -13.08 4.25
N LEU A 745 25.84 -14.01 4.55
CA LEU A 745 27.05 -14.27 3.77
C LEU A 745 26.72 -14.72 2.34
N TYR A 746 25.73 -15.59 2.18
CA TYR A 746 25.28 -16.08 0.87
C TYR A 746 24.75 -14.94 -0.01
N ASN A 747 23.85 -14.10 0.51
CA ASN A 747 23.31 -12.98 -0.27
C ASN A 747 24.38 -11.93 -0.55
N ALA A 748 25.25 -11.62 0.42
CA ALA A 748 26.36 -10.68 0.23
C ALA A 748 27.33 -11.17 -0.86
N ALA A 749 27.74 -12.44 -0.81
CA ALA A 749 28.64 -13.06 -1.79
C ALA A 749 28.01 -13.25 -3.19
N SER A 750 26.68 -13.19 -3.27
CA SER A 750 25.92 -13.35 -4.51
C SER A 750 25.56 -12.02 -5.19
N ARG A 751 25.99 -10.88 -4.63
CA ARG A 751 25.77 -9.57 -5.26
C ARG A 751 26.58 -9.46 -6.56
N PRO A 752 25.97 -9.04 -7.67
CA PRO A 752 26.71 -8.82 -8.92
C PRO A 752 27.69 -7.66 -8.73
N HIS A 753 28.97 -7.92 -8.99
CA HIS A 753 29.96 -6.86 -9.07
C HIS A 753 29.93 -6.24 -10.46
N ASN A 754 29.64 -4.94 -10.54
CA ASN A 754 30.01 -4.13 -11.70
C ASN A 754 31.54 -3.97 -11.74
N ALA A 755 32.26 -5.03 -12.09
CA ALA A 755 33.63 -4.91 -12.54
C ALA A 755 33.58 -4.19 -13.89
N LYS A 756 33.80 -2.86 -13.86
CA LYS A 756 33.94 -1.87 -14.97
C LYS A 756 32.76 -0.90 -15.13
N GLN A 757 32.72 0.14 -14.32
CA GLN A 757 32.65 1.49 -14.92
C GLN A 757 34.10 1.90 -15.20
N VAL A 758 34.56 1.62 -16.42
CA VAL A 758 35.68 2.40 -16.98
C VAL A 758 35.07 3.73 -17.33
N ASP A 759 35.57 4.80 -16.72
CA ASP A 759 35.32 6.17 -17.14
C ASP A 759 35.46 6.26 -18.66
N VAL A 760 34.35 6.52 -19.34
CA VAL A 760 34.39 7.10 -20.67
C VAL A 760 33.92 8.54 -20.49
N ALA A 761 34.92 9.42 -20.63
CA ALA A 761 34.86 10.87 -20.51
C ALA A 761 33.76 11.54 -21.34
#